data_AF-A0A8C5DC01-F1
#
_entry.id   AF-A0A8C5DC01-F1
#
_cell.length_a   1.000
_cell.length_b   1.000
_cell.length_c   1.000
_cell.angle_alpha   90.00
_cell.angle_beta   90.00
_cell.angle_gamma   90.00
#
_symmetry.space_group_name_H-M   'P 1'
#
loop_
_entity.id
_entity.type
_entity.pdbx_description
1 polymer ?
#
loop_
_entity_poly.entity_id
_entity_poly.type
_entity_poly.pdbx_seq_one_letter_code
_entity_poly.pdbx_strand_id
1 'polypeptide(L)'
;MADQSRQIKLAAAKKKLKEFQQKSSAATVEGGGGGAGAKKKRKMKGQNQLDAPSPDRNSPDNTFPDMEVVGSSASQQLEEPNSDSTVSNTASANIATNFQSAEVAPNTDMQIYPDTNGNESSMNENQPLSSTESLRQLSQQLNGLVSESSAAYVNGDGASPVSVGELESRNQELAATLESSNLTNSQLNTKLEQLSQQYQELTDQIQKERKEFEQRVSKEHGAMREQLQVHIQTIGILVSEKSELQTALQYTQQAARHKAADAEELNNRLQAAKQRVSELERTLSSASAQQKQFEKHNKDLEKERDSLRLEVLRVNNFNEESKQQNSELSEQLKLSTQDNSAMKLELEDLRKRLEIADLMLQQCSSQSDPSSASQQVQLLLDEKQQLEAHNHQLMESIGQLKTERDCYAEQIHEEGRVWKDKTEQLLTQVALVAEERDLNINRVYELEASIAELKNAASLLHQERETQHSAEPQCTGPSEKEVALQEALKNLQQETESVAAQYQAQLRDNEQLSRLCGEQEARLSELEQQIESQAQETEDRRRMLEDVQSDKATISRALTQNRILKDQLAELQNGFVQLTNENMELTTALQSEQHVKKELARRMGELQEALHNGKEQLELKGKEVQALMEQRDQVVAHLQQYCAGYQALASEREQFHHQYLHQTQLLDRLQQDESHGRMQLEMSQNQLKQAQDHLEQLVNDNEQLKAEVKELLNSSALMSSSRDQGDGVESQPLQESPRKSSSIIIPEDFESQTELEQFIRGALAEVEAERDDVRQQLEEEHRLHMAARHQAVVALSLEHQHQSNKPAHEHDHDHSEHHHCEHDHEHLEGGVPVEVHQALQAAMDKLQQRFMSLMQEKADLKERVEELEHRCIQLSGETDTIGEYIALYQNQRAIMKQKHQEKEQYISLLAQDKEEMRAKLAELQDLVMRLVAERNDWYSRYTGAVAGMSTTNPDLLPVCEDHTHPEQQAHPHSELHDVRGEEAMEVIPLSEPDTSLEAMSSQTLSSGPVHTGSKQCVAKEDATAQQIMQLLQEIQNPQGGPRSPPFLSENPCIPFFYRPDEQDEVKILVV
;
A
#
# COMPACT_ATOMS: atom_id res chain seq x y z
N MET A 1 47.26 10.95 14.92
CA MET A 1 46.82 12.37 15.06
C MET A 1 45.30 12.49 15.09
N ALA A 2 44.57 12.27 13.98
CA ALA A 2 43.12 12.49 13.92
C ALA A 2 42.32 11.71 14.99
N ASP A 3 42.58 10.41 15.15
CA ASP A 3 41.84 9.56 16.09
C ASP A 3 42.07 9.87 17.56
N GLN A 4 43.25 10.40 17.93
CA GLN A 4 43.46 10.94 19.28
C GLN A 4 42.58 12.16 19.53
N SER A 5 42.42 13.06 18.56
CA SER A 5 41.48 14.19 18.67
C SER A 5 40.04 13.69 18.82
N ARG A 6 39.65 12.62 18.09
CA ARG A 6 38.33 11.98 18.19
C ARG A 6 38.12 11.30 19.56
N GLN A 7 39.10 10.56 20.07
CA GLN A 7 39.07 9.94 21.40
C GLN A 7 39.02 10.97 22.53
N ILE A 8 39.83 12.04 22.46
CA ILE A 8 39.83 13.11 23.46
C ILE A 8 38.47 13.84 23.49
N LYS A 9 37.88 14.12 22.31
CA LYS A 9 36.52 14.69 22.22
C LYS A 9 35.45 13.74 22.78
N LEU A 10 35.55 12.44 22.50
CA LEU A 10 34.66 11.41 23.08
C LEU A 10 34.82 11.27 24.61
N ALA A 11 36.05 11.33 25.12
CA ALA A 11 36.33 11.31 26.55
C ALA A 11 35.79 12.57 27.26
N ALA A 12 35.97 13.74 26.66
CA ALA A 12 35.42 15.00 27.16
C ALA A 12 33.87 15.00 27.14
N ALA A 13 33.25 14.45 26.08
CA ALA A 13 31.81 14.29 26.00
C ALA A 13 31.28 13.31 27.07
N LYS A 14 31.92 12.15 27.25
CA LYS A 14 31.58 11.19 28.32
C LYS A 14 31.77 11.78 29.72
N LYS A 15 32.81 12.61 29.94
CA LYS A 15 33.01 13.33 31.20
C LYS A 15 31.89 14.34 31.46
N LYS A 16 31.55 15.18 30.49
CA LYS A 16 30.43 16.14 30.61
C LYS A 16 29.08 15.44 30.85
N LEU A 17 28.83 14.30 30.18
CA LEU A 17 27.62 13.50 30.40
C LEU A 17 27.56 12.95 31.84
N LYS A 18 28.69 12.47 32.38
CA LYS A 18 28.77 11.98 33.76
C LYS A 18 28.62 13.10 34.79
N GLU A 19 29.20 14.27 34.54
CA GLU A 19 29.01 15.48 35.38
C GLU A 19 27.56 15.99 35.35
N PHE A 20 26.87 15.87 34.20
CA PHE A 20 25.45 16.20 34.09
C PHE A 20 24.58 15.21 34.88
N GLN A 21 24.82 13.90 34.74
CA GLN A 21 24.10 12.85 35.47
C GLN A 21 24.34 12.89 36.98
N GLN A 22 25.54 13.29 37.43
CA GLN A 22 25.82 13.51 38.86
C GLN A 22 25.16 14.79 39.42
N LYS A 23 24.87 15.80 38.57
CA LYS A 23 24.11 16.99 38.98
C LYS A 23 22.60 16.76 38.99
N SER A 24 22.07 15.88 38.12
CA SER A 24 20.63 15.57 38.07
C SER A 24 20.16 14.57 39.13
N SER A 25 21.06 13.96 39.91
CA SER A 25 20.76 12.91 40.89
C SER A 25 20.82 13.37 42.37
N ALA A 26 21.07 14.66 42.63
CA ALA A 26 21.29 15.21 43.97
C ALA A 26 20.17 16.14 44.47
N ALA A 27 18.94 16.02 43.94
CA ALA A 27 17.90 17.06 44.06
C ALA A 27 16.50 16.56 44.45
N THR A 28 16.36 15.42 45.14
CA THR A 28 15.08 15.04 45.76
C THR A 28 15.27 14.12 46.97
N VAL A 29 14.41 14.27 47.99
CA VAL A 29 14.27 13.44 49.21
C VAL A 29 15.38 13.59 50.27
N GLU A 30 15.14 14.48 51.25
CA GLU A 30 15.25 14.11 52.67
C GLU A 30 14.35 15.02 53.54
N GLY A 31 13.85 14.51 54.68
CA GLY A 31 13.08 15.27 55.68
C GLY A 31 11.56 15.39 55.43
N GLY A 32 10.64 15.08 56.36
CA GLY A 32 10.82 14.31 57.60
C GLY A 32 9.99 14.79 58.81
N GLY A 33 8.71 14.39 58.91
CA GLY A 33 8.05 14.13 60.19
C GLY A 33 7.15 15.19 60.85
N GLY A 34 6.00 14.73 61.37
CA GLY A 34 5.38 15.24 62.61
C GLY A 34 4.19 16.21 62.49
N GLY A 35 2.98 15.76 62.88
CA GLY A 35 1.82 16.65 63.09
C GLY A 35 0.50 15.90 63.26
N ALA A 36 0.04 15.67 64.50
CA ALA A 36 -1.20 14.95 64.80
C ALA A 36 -2.40 15.90 65.01
N GLY A 37 -3.61 15.48 64.59
CA GLY A 37 -4.83 16.29 64.76
C GLY A 37 -6.14 15.57 64.40
N ALA A 38 -6.66 14.74 65.30
CA ALA A 38 -7.92 14.01 65.07
C ALA A 38 -9.18 14.87 65.36
N LYS A 39 -10.23 14.73 64.53
CA LYS A 39 -11.63 14.95 64.93
C LYS A 39 -12.63 14.32 63.97
N LYS A 40 -13.60 13.57 64.53
CA LYS A 40 -14.75 13.00 63.81
C LYS A 40 -15.76 14.09 63.43
N LYS A 41 -16.45 13.96 62.28
CA LYS A 41 -17.89 14.25 62.19
C LYS A 41 -18.55 13.58 60.98
N ARG A 42 -19.64 12.85 61.23
CA ARG A 42 -20.64 12.47 60.20
C ARG A 42 -21.43 13.71 59.79
N LYS A 43 -21.86 13.80 58.53
CA LYS A 43 -23.27 14.15 58.23
C LYS A 43 -23.70 13.59 56.86
N MET A 44 -24.94 13.14 56.80
CA MET A 44 -25.62 12.56 55.63
C MET A 44 -26.92 13.34 55.44
N LYS A 45 -27.10 13.99 54.27
CA LYS A 45 -28.38 14.47 53.67
C LYS A 45 -28.06 15.16 52.33
N GLY A 46 -28.75 14.98 51.20
CA GLY A 46 -29.81 14.03 50.86
C GLY A 46 -31.20 14.65 50.66
N GLN A 47 -31.53 15.12 49.44
CA GLN A 47 -32.90 15.28 48.93
C GLN A 47 -32.93 15.46 47.40
N ASN A 48 -34.06 15.08 46.79
CA ASN A 48 -34.34 15.08 45.33
C ASN A 48 -35.28 16.25 44.92
N GLN A 49 -35.70 16.23 43.65
CA GLN A 49 -36.86 16.92 43.01
C GLN A 49 -36.57 18.27 42.32
N LEU A 50 -37.18 18.62 41.17
CA LEU A 50 -37.96 17.86 40.16
C LEU A 50 -38.04 18.67 38.82
N ASP A 51 -38.41 17.97 37.74
CA ASP A 51 -39.08 18.45 36.51
C ASP A 51 -38.45 19.49 35.54
N ALA A 52 -39.01 19.54 34.33
CA ALA A 52 -38.62 20.31 33.13
C ALA A 52 -39.71 21.41 32.81
N PRO A 53 -39.81 22.11 31.65
CA PRO A 53 -39.51 21.70 30.25
C PRO A 53 -38.72 22.74 29.39
N SER A 54 -38.65 22.47 28.08
CA SER A 54 -38.09 23.33 27.01
C SER A 54 -39.00 24.56 26.69
N PRO A 55 -38.49 25.62 26.01
CA PRO A 55 -38.73 25.69 24.55
C PRO A 55 -37.53 26.10 23.68
N ASP A 56 -37.76 26.19 22.37
CA ASP A 56 -36.80 26.10 21.25
C ASP A 56 -36.55 27.43 20.49
N ARG A 57 -35.52 27.45 19.63
CA ARG A 57 -35.13 28.48 18.60
C ARG A 57 -34.53 29.79 19.14
N ASN A 58 -33.52 30.41 18.50
CA ASN A 58 -33.13 30.40 17.08
C ASN A 58 -31.60 30.32 16.83
N SER A 59 -31.22 30.16 15.56
CA SER A 59 -29.86 29.85 15.05
C SER A 59 -29.02 31.10 14.61
N PRO A 60 -27.77 30.95 14.11
CA PRO A 60 -26.69 31.91 14.39
C PRO A 60 -26.24 32.74 13.16
N ASP A 61 -25.17 33.52 13.31
CA ASP A 61 -24.41 34.07 12.19
C ASP A 61 -22.91 34.33 12.52
N ASN A 62 -22.08 34.25 11.46
CA ASN A 62 -20.76 34.89 11.25
C ASN A 62 -19.54 34.52 12.15
N THR A 63 -18.30 34.41 11.64
CA THR A 63 -17.72 34.61 10.28
C THR A 63 -16.48 33.71 10.08
N PHE A 64 -16.19 33.23 8.86
CA PHE A 64 -14.84 33.17 8.24
C PHE A 64 -14.87 32.61 6.79
N PRO A 65 -14.55 33.41 5.75
CA PRO A 65 -14.28 32.92 4.40
C PRO A 65 -12.92 33.37 3.78
N ASP A 66 -12.05 32.39 3.56
CA ASP A 66 -11.40 31.96 2.30
C ASP A 66 -10.72 32.89 1.22
N MET A 67 -9.78 32.25 0.50
CA MET A 67 -9.27 32.41 -0.89
C MET A 67 -8.40 33.61 -1.40
N GLU A 68 -7.35 33.21 -2.16
CA GLU A 68 -6.78 33.85 -3.39
C GLU A 68 -6.09 35.24 -3.35
N VAL A 69 -5.29 35.71 -4.35
CA VAL A 69 -4.24 35.07 -5.21
C VAL A 69 -3.31 36.18 -5.78
N VAL A 70 -2.14 35.81 -6.34
CA VAL A 70 -1.17 36.57 -7.20
C VAL A 70 -1.35 38.10 -7.41
N GLY A 71 -0.28 38.89 -7.18
CA GLY A 71 -0.14 40.23 -7.78
C GLY A 71 1.16 40.98 -7.43
N SER A 72 1.82 41.58 -8.43
CA SER A 72 3.04 42.40 -8.24
C SER A 72 2.75 43.91 -8.30
N SER A 73 3.41 44.73 -7.47
CA SER A 73 4.31 45.83 -7.94
C SER A 73 4.73 46.86 -6.87
N ALA A 74 5.98 47.33 -7.01
CA ALA A 74 6.46 48.70 -6.82
C ALA A 74 6.38 49.45 -5.46
N SER A 75 7.57 49.68 -4.90
CA SER A 75 8.12 51.03 -4.56
C SER A 75 7.92 51.68 -3.17
N GLN A 76 9.08 51.79 -2.50
CA GLN A 76 9.72 53.00 -1.95
C GLN A 76 9.60 53.38 -0.45
N GLN A 77 10.74 53.91 0.03
CA GLN A 77 11.04 54.63 1.28
C GLN A 77 11.01 53.85 2.61
N LEU A 78 11.85 54.17 3.62
CA LEU A 78 13.28 54.60 3.65
C LEU A 78 13.71 54.69 5.13
N GLU A 79 14.87 54.14 5.52
CA GLU A 79 15.86 54.77 6.43
C GLU A 79 17.06 53.82 6.73
N GLU A 80 18.28 54.36 6.62
CA GLU A 80 19.49 53.84 7.29
C GLU A 80 19.74 54.68 8.56
N PRO A 81 20.85 54.47 9.32
CA PRO A 81 22.01 55.33 9.00
C PRO A 81 23.42 54.75 9.27
N ASN A 82 24.36 55.22 8.43
CA ASN A 82 25.82 55.41 8.67
C ASN A 82 26.72 54.16 8.89
N SER A 83 27.82 53.92 8.17
CA SER A 83 28.86 54.71 7.45
C SER A 83 30.14 55.05 8.25
N ASP A 84 31.30 54.58 7.76
CA ASP A 84 32.45 55.42 7.34
C ASP A 84 33.40 54.61 6.42
N SER A 85 34.48 55.21 5.90
CA SER A 85 35.17 54.77 4.66
C SER A 85 36.66 55.16 4.53
N THR A 86 37.47 54.41 3.75
CA THR A 86 38.68 54.95 3.06
C THR A 86 39.28 54.06 1.93
N VAL A 87 39.04 54.46 0.67
CA VAL A 87 39.92 54.52 -0.54
C VAL A 87 41.15 53.57 -0.69
N SER A 88 41.25 52.82 -1.81
CA SER A 88 42.42 52.82 -2.76
C SER A 88 42.34 51.85 -4.00
N ASN A 89 41.96 52.42 -5.15
CA ASN A 89 42.31 52.16 -6.57
C ASN A 89 42.91 50.82 -7.13
N THR A 90 42.29 50.35 -8.24
CA THR A 90 42.87 49.78 -9.51
C THR A 90 43.73 48.50 -9.50
N ALA A 91 43.69 47.56 -10.47
CA ALA A 91 42.82 47.20 -11.62
C ALA A 91 43.33 45.81 -12.17
N SER A 92 42.98 45.16 -13.31
CA SER A 92 42.21 45.43 -14.55
C SER A 92 41.74 44.12 -15.21
N ALA A 93 40.65 44.16 -16.01
CA ALA A 93 40.25 43.25 -17.12
C ALA A 93 40.04 41.72 -16.87
N ASN A 94 38.96 41.03 -17.32
CA ASN A 94 38.20 40.95 -18.60
C ASN A 94 38.89 40.08 -19.68
N ILE A 95 38.22 39.27 -20.54
CA ILE A 95 36.78 39.01 -20.81
C ILE A 95 36.60 37.63 -21.55
N ALA A 96 35.36 37.14 -21.79
CA ALA A 96 35.05 35.96 -22.65
C ALA A 96 34.62 36.41 -24.08
N THR A 97 34.49 35.63 -25.17
CA THR A 97 33.71 34.39 -25.39
C THR A 97 33.98 33.78 -26.79
N ASN A 98 33.72 32.47 -26.90
CA ASN A 98 33.19 31.62 -28.01
C ASN A 98 32.89 32.15 -29.46
N PHE A 99 32.82 31.18 -30.39
CA PHE A 99 32.14 31.10 -31.71
C PHE A 99 32.88 31.38 -33.05
N GLN A 100 33.22 30.26 -33.73
CA GLN A 100 32.69 29.78 -35.04
C GLN A 100 33.08 30.44 -36.39
N SER A 101 33.04 29.62 -37.45
CA SER A 101 33.67 29.81 -38.77
C SER A 101 32.75 30.36 -39.87
N ALA A 102 33.33 31.04 -40.87
CA ALA A 102 32.74 31.31 -42.19
C ALA A 102 33.84 31.43 -43.30
N GLU A 103 33.44 31.45 -44.57
CA GLU A 103 34.27 31.05 -45.72
C GLU A 103 35.06 32.19 -46.45
N VAL A 104 36.32 31.90 -46.76
CA VAL A 104 37.00 32.01 -48.09
C VAL A 104 36.79 33.25 -49.01
N ALA A 105 37.91 33.99 -49.22
CA ALA A 105 38.34 34.69 -50.45
C ALA A 105 37.70 36.05 -50.88
N PRO A 106 38.36 36.86 -51.75
CA PRO A 106 39.81 37.17 -51.82
C PRO A 106 40.17 38.66 -52.14
N ASN A 107 41.48 38.98 -52.10
CA ASN A 107 42.15 40.19 -52.66
C ASN A 107 41.83 41.55 -51.95
N THR A 108 42.77 42.49 -51.76
CA THR A 108 43.70 43.09 -52.74
C THR A 108 44.95 43.73 -52.09
N ASP A 109 46.09 43.62 -52.80
CA ASP A 109 47.39 44.32 -52.74
C ASP A 109 47.83 45.32 -51.63
N MET A 110 49.07 45.10 -51.17
CA MET A 110 50.21 46.06 -51.01
C MET A 110 49.98 47.44 -50.34
N GLN A 111 50.78 47.86 -49.33
CA GLN A 111 52.14 48.40 -49.57
C GLN A 111 53.01 48.60 -48.28
N ILE A 112 54.30 48.22 -48.39
CA ILE A 112 55.53 48.94 -47.94
C ILE A 112 55.93 49.00 -46.43
N TYR A 113 57.24 48.81 -46.20
CA TYR A 113 58.07 48.83 -44.97
C TYR A 113 58.38 50.26 -44.44
N PRO A 114 58.82 50.47 -43.17
CA PRO A 114 60.21 50.29 -42.68
C PRO A 114 60.32 49.35 -41.44
N ASP A 115 61.31 48.47 -41.26
CA ASP A 115 62.77 48.65 -41.03
C ASP A 115 63.18 49.18 -39.64
N THR A 116 63.92 48.37 -38.85
CA THR A 116 65.37 48.56 -38.57
C THR A 116 65.95 47.60 -37.51
N ASN A 117 67.13 47.02 -37.81
CA ASN A 117 68.26 46.58 -36.93
C ASN A 117 68.02 45.64 -35.72
N GLY A 118 68.89 44.68 -35.37
CA GLY A 118 70.20 44.24 -35.91
C GLY A 118 70.57 42.86 -35.28
N ASN A 119 71.77 42.28 -35.42
CA ASN A 119 73.04 42.83 -35.89
C ASN A 119 74.03 41.70 -36.32
N GLU A 120 74.79 41.92 -37.42
CA GLU A 120 76.13 41.38 -37.79
C GLU A 120 76.45 39.85 -37.73
N SER A 121 77.37 39.28 -38.51
CA SER A 121 78.40 39.83 -39.43
C SER A 121 78.71 38.90 -40.63
N SER A 122 79.22 39.45 -41.74
CA SER A 122 80.32 38.93 -42.60
C SER A 122 80.37 37.43 -43.01
N MET A 123 80.60 36.98 -44.25
CA MET A 123 81.30 37.46 -45.48
C MET A 123 81.06 36.38 -46.58
N ASN A 124 81.25 36.53 -47.91
CA ASN A 124 81.52 37.67 -48.80
C ASN A 124 80.93 37.36 -50.21
N GLU A 125 81.04 38.29 -51.15
CA GLU A 125 80.56 38.26 -52.55
C GLU A 125 80.90 37.01 -53.39
N ASN A 126 80.03 36.73 -54.37
CA ASN A 126 80.38 36.03 -55.62
C ASN A 126 79.44 36.49 -56.77
N GLN A 127 79.60 37.74 -57.22
CA GLN A 127 78.94 38.26 -58.41
C GLN A 127 79.93 38.24 -59.58
N PRO A 128 79.63 37.58 -60.72
CA PRO A 128 80.62 37.37 -61.78
C PRO A 128 80.81 38.62 -62.66
N LEU A 129 82.01 39.19 -62.66
CA LEU A 129 82.44 40.19 -63.65
C LEU A 129 83.81 39.86 -64.26
N SER A 130 83.82 39.84 -65.60
CA SER A 130 84.94 40.00 -66.53
C SER A 130 86.25 39.23 -66.29
N SER A 131 86.53 38.24 -67.17
CA SER A 131 87.93 37.93 -67.54
C SER A 131 88.12 37.28 -68.93
N THR A 132 87.45 37.77 -69.98
CA THR A 132 87.95 37.57 -71.37
C THR A 132 87.90 38.85 -72.22
N GLU A 133 88.20 39.99 -71.61
CA GLU A 133 88.78 41.13 -72.33
C GLU A 133 90.07 40.71 -73.08
N SER A 134 90.75 39.66 -72.61
CA SER A 134 91.86 38.97 -73.29
C SER A 134 91.53 38.50 -74.71
N LEU A 135 90.27 38.13 -75.04
CA LEU A 135 89.89 37.79 -76.41
C LEU A 135 89.86 39.01 -77.33
N ARG A 136 89.60 40.20 -76.78
CA ARG A 136 89.73 41.48 -77.50
C ARG A 136 91.20 41.90 -77.61
N GLN A 137 91.98 41.66 -76.56
CA GLN A 137 93.39 42.01 -76.48
C GLN A 137 94.26 41.18 -77.45
N LEU A 138 94.05 39.86 -77.53
CA LEU A 138 94.71 38.98 -78.51
C LEU A 138 94.35 39.36 -79.96
N SER A 139 93.09 39.73 -80.22
CA SER A 139 92.67 40.21 -81.56
C SER A 139 93.34 41.52 -81.96
N GLN A 140 93.58 42.43 -81.02
CA GLN A 140 94.29 43.70 -81.30
C GLN A 140 95.81 43.51 -81.40
N GLN A 141 96.40 42.55 -80.67
CA GLN A 141 97.84 42.27 -80.74
C GLN A 141 98.24 41.48 -82.01
N LEU A 142 97.38 40.60 -82.53
CA LEU A 142 97.63 39.91 -83.81
C LEU A 142 97.63 40.83 -85.04
N ASN A 143 97.03 42.02 -84.93
CA ASN A 143 97.02 43.01 -86.01
C ASN A 143 98.17 44.05 -85.90
N GLY A 144 99.07 43.87 -84.93
CA GLY A 144 100.18 44.79 -84.63
C GLY A 144 101.60 44.22 -84.85
N LEU A 145 101.73 42.95 -85.28
CA LEU A 145 103.01 42.29 -85.55
C LEU A 145 103.17 41.85 -87.02
N VAL A 146 102.51 42.58 -87.93
CA VAL A 146 102.78 42.53 -89.38
C VAL A 146 103.18 43.93 -89.87
N SER A 147 104.28 44.45 -89.34
CA SER A 147 105.09 45.54 -89.89
C SER A 147 106.32 45.80 -89.01
N GLU A 148 107.42 46.22 -89.64
CA GLU A 148 108.71 46.62 -89.05
C GLU A 148 109.50 45.50 -88.31
N SER A 149 110.81 45.31 -88.54
CA SER A 149 111.77 46.04 -89.38
C SER A 149 112.49 45.14 -90.39
N SER A 150 112.64 45.62 -91.62
CA SER A 150 113.48 45.03 -92.67
C SER A 150 114.79 45.81 -92.82
N ALA A 151 115.95 45.18 -92.60
CA ALA A 151 117.29 45.67 -92.97
C ALA A 151 118.36 44.61 -92.60
N ALA A 152 119.50 44.45 -93.29
CA ALA A 152 119.93 44.89 -94.63
C ALA A 152 121.18 44.09 -95.08
N TYR A 153 121.58 44.24 -96.35
CA TYR A 153 122.78 43.68 -97.03
C TYR A 153 122.69 42.17 -97.37
N VAL A 154 122.73 41.71 -98.62
CA VAL A 154 123.14 42.24 -99.96
C VAL A 154 124.65 42.35 -100.17
N ASN A 155 125.07 41.79 -101.31
CA ASN A 155 126.43 41.56 -101.84
C ASN A 155 127.26 40.46 -101.14
N GLY A 156 128.07 39.68 -101.86
CA GLY A 156 128.16 39.54 -103.32
C GLY A 156 129.59 39.43 -103.87
N ASP A 157 129.99 38.20 -104.18
CA ASP A 157 131.16 37.79 -104.99
C ASP A 157 132.57 38.18 -104.48
N GLY A 158 133.56 37.33 -104.79
CA GLY A 158 134.93 37.47 -104.31
C GLY A 158 135.62 36.12 -104.07
N ALA A 159 136.29 35.59 -105.10
CA ALA A 159 136.88 34.24 -105.05
C ALA A 159 138.14 34.14 -104.17
N SER A 160 138.18 33.12 -103.31
CA SER A 160 139.40 32.53 -102.75
C SER A 160 139.13 31.07 -102.34
N PRO A 161 140.03 30.10 -102.63
CA PRO A 161 139.81 28.70 -102.25
C PRO A 161 140.15 28.47 -100.76
N VAL A 162 139.13 28.26 -99.94
CA VAL A 162 139.26 27.85 -98.53
C VAL A 162 138.90 26.37 -98.39
N SER A 163 139.57 25.67 -97.46
CA SER A 163 139.56 24.21 -97.36
C SER A 163 138.21 23.64 -96.88
N VAL A 164 137.85 22.46 -97.41
CA VAL A 164 136.61 21.73 -97.09
C VAL A 164 136.43 21.51 -95.57
N GLY A 165 137.52 21.32 -94.83
CA GLY A 165 137.48 21.05 -93.39
C GLY A 165 136.91 22.17 -92.51
N GLU A 166 136.96 23.44 -92.94
CA GLU A 166 136.40 24.55 -92.15
C GLU A 166 134.85 24.58 -92.20
N LEU A 167 134.27 24.22 -93.35
CA LEU A 167 132.82 24.02 -93.49
C LEU A 167 132.33 22.81 -92.70
N GLU A 168 133.12 21.73 -92.68
CA GLU A 168 132.82 20.51 -91.93
C GLU A 168 132.83 20.78 -90.41
N SER A 169 133.86 21.45 -89.89
CA SER A 169 133.94 21.88 -88.49
C SER A 169 132.77 22.79 -88.08
N ARG A 170 132.39 23.76 -88.92
CA ARG A 170 131.28 24.68 -88.63
C ARG A 170 129.92 23.98 -88.64
N ASN A 171 129.71 23.01 -89.54
CA ASN A 171 128.51 22.17 -89.51
C ASN A 171 128.49 21.26 -88.28
N GLN A 172 129.63 20.76 -87.82
CA GLN A 172 129.74 19.93 -86.63
C GLN A 172 129.47 20.72 -85.34
N GLU A 173 129.91 21.99 -85.27
CA GLU A 173 129.58 22.91 -84.18
C GLU A 173 128.10 23.34 -84.20
N LEU A 174 127.52 23.59 -85.38
CA LEU A 174 126.07 23.83 -85.53
C LEU A 174 125.24 22.60 -85.16
N ALA A 175 125.70 21.39 -85.49
CA ALA A 175 125.06 20.15 -85.07
C ALA A 175 125.13 19.97 -83.55
N ALA A 176 126.31 20.18 -82.92
CA ALA A 176 126.47 20.06 -81.48
C ALA A 176 125.66 21.11 -80.69
N THR A 177 125.57 22.35 -81.19
CA THR A 177 124.73 23.39 -80.57
C THR A 177 123.24 23.13 -80.80
N LEU A 178 122.84 22.54 -81.94
CA LEU A 178 121.47 22.07 -82.18
C LEU A 178 121.11 20.86 -81.31
N GLU A 179 122.02 19.91 -81.11
CA GLU A 179 121.84 18.78 -80.17
C GLU A 179 121.75 19.26 -78.73
N SER A 180 122.59 20.21 -78.31
CA SER A 180 122.49 20.86 -77.00
C SER A 180 121.15 21.59 -76.84
N SER A 181 120.69 22.30 -77.87
CA SER A 181 119.39 22.99 -77.89
C SER A 181 118.23 21.99 -77.80
N ASN A 182 118.28 20.89 -78.56
CA ASN A 182 117.29 19.82 -78.53
C ASN A 182 117.27 19.11 -77.16
N LEU A 183 118.44 18.90 -76.54
CA LEU A 183 118.55 18.35 -75.19
C LEU A 183 117.95 19.30 -74.15
N THR A 184 118.21 20.60 -74.21
CA THR A 184 117.59 21.58 -73.31
C THR A 184 116.08 21.70 -73.54
N ASN A 185 115.61 21.66 -74.79
CA ASN A 185 114.17 21.65 -75.09
C ASN A 185 113.49 20.35 -74.62
N SER A 186 114.17 19.19 -74.71
CA SER A 186 113.69 17.94 -74.13
C SER A 186 113.62 18.00 -72.60
N GLN A 187 114.62 18.59 -71.93
CA GLN A 187 114.62 18.83 -70.48
C GLN A 187 113.60 19.89 -70.03
N LEU A 188 113.23 20.84 -70.89
CA LEU A 188 112.19 21.82 -70.61
C LEU A 188 110.80 21.21 -70.85
N ASN A 189 110.59 20.48 -71.95
CA ASN A 189 109.34 19.78 -72.22
C ASN A 189 109.01 18.76 -71.13
N THR A 190 109.97 17.93 -70.72
CA THR A 190 109.76 16.97 -69.61
C THR A 190 109.45 17.67 -68.28
N LYS A 191 110.04 18.83 -67.99
CA LYS A 191 109.67 19.65 -66.82
C LYS A 191 108.29 20.29 -66.95
N LEU A 192 107.90 20.71 -68.15
CA LEU A 192 106.60 21.34 -68.43
C LEU A 192 105.48 20.28 -68.36
N GLU A 193 105.74 19.09 -68.87
CA GLU A 193 104.89 17.90 -68.76
C GLU A 193 104.76 17.43 -67.30
N GLN A 194 105.86 17.42 -66.52
CA GLN A 194 105.82 17.19 -65.06
C GLN A 194 105.01 18.27 -64.32
N LEU A 195 105.17 19.56 -64.64
CA LEU A 195 104.37 20.63 -64.05
C LEU A 195 102.89 20.53 -64.45
N SER A 196 102.61 20.14 -65.69
CA SER A 196 101.25 19.93 -66.19
C SER A 196 100.58 18.75 -65.48
N GLN A 197 101.30 17.64 -65.28
CA GLN A 197 100.82 16.51 -64.50
C GLN A 197 100.60 16.88 -63.03
N GLN A 198 101.54 17.59 -62.38
CA GLN A 198 101.36 18.08 -61.01
C GLN A 198 100.16 19.04 -60.87
N TYR A 199 99.95 19.91 -61.87
CA TYR A 199 98.78 20.80 -61.91
C TYR A 199 97.47 20.03 -62.08
N GLN A 200 97.46 18.98 -62.91
CA GLN A 200 96.31 18.10 -63.10
C GLN A 200 96.01 17.29 -61.83
N GLU A 201 97.02 16.65 -61.23
CA GLU A 201 96.89 15.90 -59.97
C GLU A 201 96.39 16.78 -58.82
N LEU A 202 96.90 18.02 -58.69
CA LEU A 202 96.42 18.99 -57.70
C LEU A 202 94.98 19.46 -58.02
N THR A 203 94.64 19.66 -59.29
CA THR A 203 93.28 20.02 -59.72
C THR A 203 92.28 18.91 -59.40
N ASP A 204 92.63 17.66 -59.68
CA ASP A 204 91.79 16.49 -59.41
C ASP A 204 91.65 16.23 -57.91
N GLN A 205 92.71 16.44 -57.12
CA GLN A 205 92.65 16.40 -55.66
C GLN A 205 91.73 17.49 -55.09
N ILE A 206 91.81 18.73 -55.59
CA ILE A 206 90.90 19.83 -55.19
C ILE A 206 89.44 19.52 -55.60
N GLN A 207 89.22 18.94 -56.79
CA GLN A 207 87.87 18.50 -57.20
C GLN A 207 87.34 17.36 -56.32
N LYS A 208 88.20 16.42 -55.94
CA LYS A 208 87.86 15.31 -55.05
C LYS A 208 87.51 15.81 -53.65
N GLU A 209 88.34 16.66 -53.06
CA GLU A 209 88.08 17.27 -51.74
C GLU A 209 86.78 18.09 -51.74
N ARG A 210 86.51 18.84 -52.81
CA ARG A 210 85.22 19.55 -52.99
C ARG A 210 84.03 18.59 -53.00
N LYS A 211 84.09 17.49 -53.77
CA LYS A 211 83.04 16.47 -53.82
C LYS A 211 82.88 15.75 -52.47
N GLU A 212 83.96 15.45 -51.77
CA GLU A 212 83.94 14.85 -50.43
C GLU A 212 83.41 15.80 -49.35
N PHE A 213 83.63 17.11 -49.49
CA PHE A 213 83.05 18.14 -48.63
C PHE A 213 81.55 18.32 -48.91
N GLU A 214 81.17 18.48 -50.18
CA GLU A 214 79.78 18.56 -50.63
C GLU A 214 78.97 17.32 -50.20
N GLN A 215 79.56 16.12 -50.28
CA GLN A 215 78.91 14.90 -49.80
C GLN A 215 78.79 14.86 -48.27
N ARG A 216 79.78 15.35 -47.51
CA ARG A 216 79.69 15.48 -46.05
C ARG A 216 78.59 16.45 -45.64
N VAL A 217 78.60 17.66 -46.19
CA VAL A 217 77.57 18.68 -45.98
C VAL A 217 76.19 18.16 -46.35
N SER A 218 76.06 17.42 -47.46
CA SER A 218 74.79 16.81 -47.88
C SER A 218 74.28 15.73 -46.90
N LYS A 219 75.18 14.92 -46.33
CA LYS A 219 74.85 13.92 -45.31
C LYS A 219 74.43 14.58 -43.99
N GLU A 220 75.14 15.61 -43.56
CA GLU A 220 74.81 16.41 -42.38
C GLU A 220 73.45 17.12 -42.53
N HIS A 221 73.17 17.71 -43.70
CA HIS A 221 71.85 18.26 -44.03
C HIS A 221 70.76 17.19 -44.19
N GLY A 222 71.12 15.92 -44.44
CA GLY A 222 70.22 14.77 -44.34
C GLY A 222 69.83 14.52 -42.88
N ALA A 223 70.82 14.21 -42.05
CA ALA A 223 70.64 13.91 -40.63
C ALA A 223 69.93 15.04 -39.86
N MET A 224 70.24 16.30 -40.13
CA MET A 224 69.55 17.44 -39.51
C MET A 224 68.07 17.56 -39.92
N ARG A 225 67.71 17.16 -41.14
CA ARG A 225 66.30 17.10 -41.58
C ARG A 225 65.57 15.91 -40.99
N GLU A 226 66.22 14.76 -40.89
CA GLU A 226 65.67 13.58 -40.20
C GLU A 226 65.43 13.87 -38.71
N GLN A 227 66.39 14.49 -38.02
CA GLN A 227 66.23 14.92 -36.63
C GLN A 227 65.10 15.95 -36.47
N LEU A 228 65.00 16.94 -37.37
CA LEU A 228 63.88 17.90 -37.36
C LEU A 228 62.53 17.21 -37.57
N GLN A 229 62.45 16.24 -38.49
CA GLN A 229 61.23 15.46 -38.74
C GLN A 229 60.83 14.64 -37.51
N VAL A 230 61.77 13.99 -36.83
CA VAL A 230 61.54 13.27 -35.57
C VAL A 230 61.08 14.23 -34.47
N HIS A 231 61.67 15.42 -34.35
CA HIS A 231 61.21 16.42 -33.38
C HIS A 231 59.80 16.94 -33.69
N ILE A 232 59.45 17.18 -34.96
CA ILE A 232 58.09 17.57 -35.38
C ILE A 232 57.09 16.46 -35.03
N GLN A 233 57.41 15.20 -35.32
CA GLN A 233 56.56 14.06 -34.98
C GLN A 233 56.40 13.89 -33.46
N THR A 234 57.49 14.04 -32.69
CA THR A 234 57.47 13.97 -31.22
C THR A 234 56.60 15.08 -30.62
N ILE A 235 56.72 16.33 -31.13
CA ILE A 235 55.87 17.45 -30.71
C ILE A 235 54.40 17.19 -31.08
N GLY A 236 54.14 16.61 -32.27
CA GLY A 236 52.80 16.21 -32.69
C GLY A 236 52.14 15.23 -31.71
N ILE A 237 52.85 14.16 -31.36
CA ILE A 237 52.41 13.13 -30.39
C ILE A 237 52.17 13.76 -29.02
N LEU A 238 53.10 14.55 -28.50
CA LEU A 238 52.95 15.22 -27.20
C LEU A 238 51.79 16.23 -27.18
N VAL A 239 51.42 16.81 -28.32
CA VAL A 239 50.26 17.71 -28.44
C VAL A 239 48.95 16.94 -28.52
N SER A 240 48.88 15.80 -29.23
CA SER A 240 47.69 14.94 -29.22
C SER A 240 47.46 14.30 -27.86
N GLU A 241 48.50 13.70 -27.26
CA GLU A 241 48.45 13.14 -25.90
C GLU A 241 47.99 14.19 -24.88
N LYS A 242 48.54 15.40 -24.93
CA LYS A 242 48.12 16.50 -24.05
C LYS A 242 46.65 16.88 -24.27
N SER A 243 46.18 16.92 -25.51
CA SER A 243 44.79 17.22 -25.83
C SER A 243 43.85 16.13 -25.31
N GLU A 244 44.18 14.86 -25.54
CA GLU A 244 43.42 13.70 -25.07
C GLU A 244 43.38 13.63 -23.54
N LEU A 245 44.51 13.80 -22.87
CA LEU A 245 44.60 13.86 -21.40
C LEU A 245 43.81 15.06 -20.84
N GLN A 246 43.83 16.22 -21.51
CA GLN A 246 43.05 17.39 -21.09
C GLN A 246 41.54 17.14 -21.25
N THR A 247 41.11 16.49 -22.34
CA THR A 247 39.71 16.09 -22.55
C THR A 247 39.26 15.03 -21.53
N ALA A 248 40.08 14.00 -21.28
CA ALA A 248 39.80 12.96 -20.29
C ALA A 248 39.74 13.53 -18.86
N LEU A 249 40.62 14.49 -18.52
CA LEU A 249 40.59 15.22 -17.25
C LEU A 249 39.32 16.07 -17.12
N GLN A 250 38.89 16.75 -18.17
CA GLN A 250 37.64 17.53 -18.15
C GLN A 250 36.42 16.62 -17.96
N TYR A 251 36.35 15.51 -18.70
CA TYR A 251 35.27 14.53 -18.59
C TYR A 251 35.20 13.88 -17.20
N THR A 252 36.33 13.40 -16.67
CA THR A 252 36.40 12.79 -15.33
C THR A 252 36.07 13.79 -14.22
N GLN A 253 36.50 15.06 -14.33
CA GLN A 253 36.05 16.11 -13.41
C GLN A 253 34.54 16.39 -13.49
N GLN A 254 33.95 16.36 -14.68
CA GLN A 254 32.50 16.57 -14.85
C GLN A 254 31.70 15.38 -14.27
N ALA A 255 32.14 14.15 -14.52
CA ALA A 255 31.58 12.94 -13.91
C ALA A 255 31.69 12.97 -12.37
N ALA A 256 32.83 13.41 -11.82
CA ALA A 256 33.02 13.57 -10.38
C ALA A 256 32.09 14.64 -9.78
N ARG A 257 31.87 15.78 -10.46
CA ARG A 257 30.90 16.80 -10.04
C ARG A 257 29.46 16.27 -10.05
N HIS A 258 29.09 15.49 -11.07
CA HIS A 258 27.77 14.84 -11.11
C HIS A 258 27.60 13.84 -9.96
N LYS A 259 28.61 13.00 -9.69
CA LYS A 259 28.56 12.03 -8.59
C LYS A 259 28.56 12.67 -7.20
N ALA A 260 29.15 13.86 -7.05
CA ALA A 260 29.01 14.65 -5.83
C ALA A 260 27.57 15.15 -5.64
N ALA A 261 26.94 15.70 -6.69
CA ALA A 261 25.54 16.12 -6.65
C ALA A 261 24.57 14.95 -6.38
N ASP A 262 24.79 13.80 -7.01
CA ASP A 262 24.03 12.56 -6.75
C ASP A 262 24.11 12.18 -5.25
N ALA A 263 25.30 12.28 -4.65
CA ALA A 263 25.53 11.91 -3.25
C ALA A 263 24.90 12.93 -2.27
N GLU A 264 24.93 14.22 -2.60
CA GLU A 264 24.24 15.26 -1.83
C GLU A 264 22.71 15.08 -1.89
N GLU A 265 22.15 14.76 -3.07
CA GLU A 265 20.72 14.49 -3.20
C GLU A 265 20.30 13.23 -2.41
N LEU A 266 21.07 12.15 -2.50
CA LEU A 266 20.84 10.93 -1.72
C LEU A 266 20.94 11.18 -0.21
N ASN A 267 21.88 12.02 0.24
CA ASN A 267 21.98 12.43 1.64
C ASN A 267 20.76 13.26 2.08
N ASN A 268 20.27 14.18 1.25
CA ASN A 268 19.07 14.96 1.53
C ASN A 268 17.81 14.09 1.59
N ARG A 269 17.64 13.14 0.66
CA ARG A 269 16.58 12.13 0.68
C ARG A 269 16.66 11.27 1.96
N LEU A 270 17.86 10.84 2.36
CA LEU A 270 18.09 10.09 3.60
C LEU A 270 17.77 10.91 4.86
N GLN A 271 18.05 12.21 4.87
CA GLN A 271 17.72 13.11 5.98
C GLN A 271 16.21 13.32 6.11
N ALA A 272 15.50 13.53 4.99
CA ALA A 272 14.04 13.60 4.97
C ALA A 272 13.39 12.28 5.43
N ALA A 273 13.93 11.13 5.02
CA ALA A 273 13.49 9.82 5.49
C ALA A 273 13.66 9.65 7.02
N LYS A 274 14.81 10.06 7.57
CA LYS A 274 15.06 10.05 9.04
C LYS A 274 14.10 10.96 9.80
N GLN A 275 13.77 12.13 9.27
CA GLN A 275 12.78 13.04 9.86
C GLN A 275 11.39 12.39 9.85
N ARG A 276 10.97 11.78 8.74
CA ARG A 276 9.70 11.05 8.63
C ARG A 276 9.61 9.86 9.59
N VAL A 277 10.69 9.09 9.77
CA VAL A 277 10.76 8.03 10.78
C VAL A 277 10.62 8.59 12.19
N SER A 278 11.33 9.67 12.52
CA SER A 278 11.24 10.32 13.84
C SER A 278 9.81 10.83 14.15
N GLU A 279 9.08 11.29 13.12
CA GLU A 279 7.67 11.65 13.26
C GLU A 279 6.75 10.44 13.42
N LEU A 280 6.99 9.35 12.68
CA LEU A 280 6.22 8.10 12.84
C LEU A 280 6.45 7.46 14.22
N GLU A 281 7.66 7.53 14.78
CA GLU A 281 7.94 7.11 16.16
C GLU A 281 7.17 7.97 17.17
N ARG A 282 7.04 9.28 16.92
CA ARG A 282 6.26 10.22 17.75
C ARG A 282 4.75 9.93 17.67
N THR A 283 4.19 9.70 16.48
CA THR A 283 2.76 9.38 16.33
C THR A 283 2.43 7.99 16.87
N LEU A 284 3.28 6.98 16.66
CA LEU A 284 3.15 5.65 17.26
C LEU A 284 3.19 5.72 18.80
N SER A 285 4.08 6.53 19.37
CA SER A 285 4.13 6.77 20.82
C SER A 285 2.86 7.42 21.35
N SER A 286 2.30 8.40 20.61
CA SER A 286 1.02 9.05 20.94
C SER A 286 -0.16 8.08 20.86
N ALA A 287 -0.21 7.26 19.80
CA ALA A 287 -1.24 6.24 19.61
C ALA A 287 -1.17 5.16 20.71
N SER A 288 0.02 4.69 21.09
CA SER A 288 0.21 3.76 22.21
C SER A 288 -0.24 4.37 23.55
N ALA A 289 -0.01 5.66 23.77
CA ALA A 289 -0.49 6.36 24.95
C ALA A 289 -2.03 6.48 24.97
N GLN A 290 -2.66 6.81 23.84
CA GLN A 290 -4.11 6.84 23.69
C GLN A 290 -4.74 5.44 23.85
N GLN A 291 -4.17 4.40 23.25
CA GLN A 291 -4.63 3.02 23.43
C GLN A 291 -4.63 2.62 24.91
N LYS A 292 -3.56 2.93 25.65
CA LYS A 292 -3.50 2.67 27.11
C LYS A 292 -4.53 3.46 27.91
N GLN A 293 -4.95 4.64 27.45
CA GLN A 293 -6.06 5.38 28.05
C GLN A 293 -7.42 4.72 27.74
N PHE A 294 -7.66 4.28 26.51
CA PHE A 294 -8.87 3.54 26.13
C PHE A 294 -8.96 2.18 26.84
N GLU A 295 -7.88 1.42 26.93
CA GLU A 295 -7.82 0.16 27.70
C GLU A 295 -8.15 0.39 29.18
N LYS A 296 -7.68 1.49 29.77
CA LYS A 296 -8.03 1.86 31.14
C LYS A 296 -9.52 2.22 31.24
N HIS A 297 -10.02 3.07 30.36
CA HIS A 297 -11.44 3.48 30.33
C HIS A 297 -12.36 2.27 30.16
N ASN A 298 -12.00 1.31 29.30
CA ASN A 298 -12.77 0.08 29.13
C ASN A 298 -12.78 -0.74 30.42
N LYS A 299 -11.61 -0.97 31.05
CA LYS A 299 -11.51 -1.64 32.36
C LYS A 299 -12.24 -0.93 33.49
N ASP A 300 -12.49 0.38 33.39
CA ASP A 300 -13.31 1.13 34.34
C ASP A 300 -14.82 0.96 34.03
N LEU A 301 -15.24 1.00 32.76
CA LEU A 301 -16.60 0.64 32.33
C LEU A 301 -16.99 -0.81 32.67
N GLU A 302 -16.06 -1.76 32.58
CA GLU A 302 -16.32 -3.15 32.96
C GLU A 302 -16.67 -3.30 34.45
N LYS A 303 -16.01 -2.52 35.32
CA LYS A 303 -16.33 -2.48 36.76
C LYS A 303 -17.69 -1.85 37.01
N GLU A 304 -18.04 -0.78 36.28
CA GLU A 304 -19.37 -0.16 36.38
C GLU A 304 -20.46 -1.12 35.91
N ARG A 305 -20.27 -1.78 34.76
CA ARG A 305 -21.14 -2.86 34.23
C ARG A 305 -21.38 -3.95 35.28
N ASP A 306 -20.31 -4.46 35.90
CA ASP A 306 -20.43 -5.57 36.85
C ASP A 306 -20.95 -5.13 38.22
N SER A 307 -20.67 -3.90 38.64
CA SER A 307 -21.34 -3.27 39.79
C SER A 307 -22.84 -3.07 39.56
N LEU A 308 -23.25 -2.67 38.35
CA LEU A 308 -24.66 -2.54 37.97
C LEU A 308 -25.36 -3.89 37.86
N ARG A 309 -24.68 -4.94 37.39
CA ARG A 309 -25.19 -6.33 37.41
C ARG A 309 -25.44 -6.81 38.84
N LEU A 310 -24.52 -6.56 39.76
CA LEU A 310 -24.69 -6.87 41.19
C LEU A 310 -25.86 -6.09 41.81
N GLU A 311 -26.01 -4.81 41.45
CA GLU A 311 -27.13 -3.98 41.90
C GLU A 311 -28.48 -4.46 41.36
N VAL A 312 -28.57 -4.86 40.08
CA VAL A 312 -29.76 -5.46 39.48
C VAL A 312 -30.13 -6.78 40.18
N LEU A 313 -29.16 -7.66 40.46
CA LEU A 313 -29.40 -8.88 41.23
C LEU A 313 -29.92 -8.57 42.64
N ARG A 314 -29.34 -7.58 43.33
CA ARG A 314 -29.76 -7.13 44.66
C ARG A 314 -31.19 -6.59 44.65
N VAL A 315 -31.56 -5.79 43.65
CA VAL A 315 -32.91 -5.25 43.47
C VAL A 315 -33.91 -6.35 43.12
N ASN A 316 -33.55 -7.31 42.26
CA ASN A 316 -34.43 -8.41 41.89
C ASN A 316 -34.72 -9.33 43.09
N ASN A 317 -33.72 -9.64 43.92
CA ASN A 317 -33.92 -10.42 45.14
C ASN A 317 -34.90 -9.71 46.12
N PHE A 318 -34.76 -8.40 46.30
CA PHE A 318 -35.69 -7.61 47.13
C PHE A 318 -37.10 -7.51 46.52
N ASN A 319 -37.21 -7.50 45.19
CA ASN A 319 -38.49 -7.52 44.49
C ASN A 319 -39.22 -8.87 44.68
N GLU A 320 -38.52 -10.00 44.56
CA GLU A 320 -39.09 -11.31 44.83
C GLU A 320 -39.41 -11.52 46.32
N GLU A 321 -38.61 -10.98 47.25
CA GLU A 321 -38.93 -10.95 48.69
C GLU A 321 -40.23 -10.14 48.96
N SER A 322 -40.35 -8.94 48.39
CA SER A 322 -41.55 -8.10 48.50
C SER A 322 -42.79 -8.77 47.87
N LYS A 323 -42.60 -9.46 46.75
CA LYS A 323 -43.65 -10.24 46.05
C LYS A 323 -44.09 -11.46 46.85
N GLN A 324 -43.17 -12.14 47.52
CA GLN A 324 -43.45 -13.22 48.47
C GLN A 324 -44.24 -12.69 49.68
N GLN A 325 -43.83 -11.57 50.29
CA GLN A 325 -44.59 -10.94 51.38
C GLN A 325 -46.01 -10.54 50.93
N ASN A 326 -46.17 -10.04 49.70
CA ASN A 326 -47.49 -9.75 49.14
C ASN A 326 -48.35 -11.01 48.89
N SER A 327 -47.75 -12.14 48.49
CA SER A 327 -48.49 -13.40 48.31
C SER A 327 -48.95 -13.97 49.65
N GLU A 328 -48.09 -13.94 50.67
CA GLU A 328 -48.41 -14.35 52.05
C GLU A 328 -49.53 -13.50 52.66
N LEU A 329 -49.47 -12.17 52.50
CA LEU A 329 -50.54 -11.27 52.95
C LEU A 329 -51.86 -11.50 52.17
N SER A 330 -51.79 -11.82 50.87
CA SER A 330 -52.95 -12.17 50.06
C SER A 330 -53.59 -13.48 50.50
N GLU A 331 -52.78 -14.48 50.88
CA GLU A 331 -53.25 -15.75 51.42
C GLU A 331 -53.86 -15.60 52.83
N GLN A 332 -53.21 -14.85 53.73
CA GLN A 332 -53.77 -14.51 55.04
C GLN A 332 -55.12 -13.78 54.92
N LEU A 333 -55.25 -12.87 53.96
CA LEU A 333 -56.52 -12.17 53.68
C LEU A 333 -57.59 -13.14 53.14
N LYS A 334 -57.24 -14.07 52.24
CA LYS A 334 -58.16 -15.10 51.75
C LYS A 334 -58.62 -16.03 52.87
N LEU A 335 -57.71 -16.52 53.71
CA LEU A 335 -58.02 -17.36 54.87
C LEU A 335 -58.96 -16.63 55.82
N SER A 336 -58.63 -15.40 56.25
CA SER A 336 -59.51 -14.59 57.11
C SER A 336 -60.88 -14.28 56.46
N THR A 337 -60.96 -14.21 55.13
CA THR A 337 -62.23 -14.07 54.39
C THR A 337 -63.04 -15.36 54.37
N GLN A 338 -62.38 -16.52 54.28
CA GLN A 338 -63.00 -17.85 54.40
C GLN A 338 -63.44 -18.14 55.84
N ASP A 339 -62.64 -17.80 56.85
CA ASP A 339 -63.03 -17.88 58.26
C ASP A 339 -64.26 -17.00 58.52
N ASN A 340 -64.31 -15.79 57.94
CA ASN A 340 -65.47 -14.91 58.03
C ASN A 340 -66.72 -15.45 57.30
N SER A 341 -66.58 -16.28 56.27
CA SER A 341 -67.74 -16.91 55.61
C SER A 341 -68.18 -18.18 56.34
N ALA A 342 -67.24 -18.98 56.84
CA ALA A 342 -67.49 -20.11 57.73
C ALA A 342 -68.21 -19.66 59.02
N MET A 343 -67.69 -18.65 59.72
CA MET A 343 -68.32 -18.07 60.92
C MET A 343 -69.72 -17.50 60.64
N LYS A 344 -69.99 -16.98 59.44
CA LYS A 344 -71.36 -16.57 59.04
C LYS A 344 -72.28 -17.76 58.83
N LEU A 345 -71.80 -18.84 58.19
CA LEU A 345 -72.55 -20.08 58.03
C LEU A 345 -72.80 -20.78 59.37
N GLU A 346 -71.82 -20.77 60.28
CA GLU A 346 -71.97 -21.27 61.66
C GLU A 346 -72.95 -20.41 62.46
N LEU A 347 -72.92 -19.08 62.34
CA LEU A 347 -73.93 -18.22 62.97
C LEU A 347 -75.33 -18.43 62.39
N GLU A 348 -75.45 -18.80 61.11
CA GLU A 348 -76.73 -19.11 60.47
C GLU A 348 -77.23 -20.52 60.83
N ASP A 349 -76.35 -21.50 60.94
CA ASP A 349 -76.67 -22.84 61.45
C ASP A 349 -76.97 -22.83 62.95
N LEU A 350 -76.25 -22.04 63.75
CA LEU A 350 -76.57 -21.79 65.15
C LEU A 350 -77.91 -21.06 65.32
N ARG A 351 -78.28 -20.16 64.40
CA ARG A 351 -79.65 -19.59 64.37
C ARG A 351 -80.70 -20.64 64.06
N LYS A 352 -80.50 -21.48 63.04
CA LYS A 352 -81.41 -22.58 62.69
C LYS A 352 -81.51 -23.62 63.80
N ARG A 353 -80.39 -23.94 64.46
CA ARG A 353 -80.35 -24.80 65.65
C ARG A 353 -80.97 -24.14 66.86
N LEU A 354 -80.88 -22.83 67.05
CA LEU A 354 -81.60 -22.12 68.10
C LEU A 354 -83.10 -22.18 67.84
N GLU A 355 -83.55 -21.89 66.61
CA GLU A 355 -84.95 -21.98 66.19
C GLU A 355 -85.50 -23.42 66.31
N ILE A 356 -84.72 -24.43 65.92
CA ILE A 356 -85.04 -25.85 66.13
C ILE A 356 -84.96 -26.23 67.61
N ALA A 357 -84.06 -25.66 68.41
CA ALA A 357 -83.92 -25.94 69.84
C ALA A 357 -85.01 -25.26 70.68
N ASP A 358 -85.49 -24.09 70.28
CA ASP A 358 -86.67 -23.43 70.84
C ASP A 358 -87.93 -24.23 70.48
N LEU A 359 -88.05 -24.68 69.22
CA LEU A 359 -89.12 -25.59 68.78
C LEU A 359 -89.04 -26.95 69.49
N MET A 360 -87.85 -27.50 69.71
CA MET A 360 -87.63 -28.73 70.46
C MET A 360 -87.82 -28.53 71.96
N LEU A 361 -87.51 -27.36 72.54
CA LEU A 361 -87.82 -27.05 73.93
C LEU A 361 -89.33 -26.91 74.11
N GLN A 362 -90.03 -26.30 73.14
CA GLN A 362 -91.50 -26.23 73.09
C GLN A 362 -92.12 -27.64 72.94
N GLN A 363 -91.51 -28.53 72.16
CA GLN A 363 -91.91 -29.94 72.04
C GLN A 363 -91.51 -30.81 73.25
N CYS A 364 -90.38 -30.55 73.92
CA CYS A 364 -89.90 -31.30 75.08
C CYS A 364 -90.54 -30.82 76.39
N SER A 365 -90.98 -29.56 76.47
CA SER A 365 -91.98 -29.13 77.45
C SER A 365 -93.36 -29.75 77.20
N SER A 366 -93.52 -30.49 76.10
CA SER A 366 -94.74 -31.23 75.75
C SER A 366 -94.59 -32.76 75.77
N GLN A 367 -93.38 -33.33 75.62
CA GLN A 367 -93.11 -34.78 75.47
C GLN A 367 -91.69 -35.16 75.99
N SER A 368 -91.46 -36.39 76.47
CA SER A 368 -90.30 -36.72 77.32
C SER A 368 -89.74 -38.15 77.16
N ASP A 369 -88.40 -38.31 77.10
CA ASP A 369 -87.65 -39.38 77.81
C ASP A 369 -86.10 -39.26 77.61
N PRO A 370 -85.23 -39.76 78.53
CA PRO A 370 -83.80 -39.40 78.55
C PRO A 370 -82.78 -40.49 78.15
N SER A 371 -83.17 -41.76 77.99
CA SER A 371 -82.21 -42.90 78.09
C SER A 371 -81.24 -43.10 76.91
N SER A 372 -81.47 -42.49 75.74
CA SER A 372 -80.74 -42.84 74.51
C SER A 372 -79.32 -42.24 74.45
N ALA A 373 -79.14 -41.00 74.91
CA ALA A 373 -77.93 -40.21 74.64
C ALA A 373 -76.64 -40.80 75.26
N SER A 374 -76.73 -41.52 76.37
CA SER A 374 -75.54 -41.98 77.12
C SER A 374 -74.74 -43.08 76.40
N GLN A 375 -75.35 -43.83 75.46
CA GLN A 375 -74.71 -45.00 74.86
C GLN A 375 -73.81 -44.64 73.67
N GLN A 376 -74.09 -43.52 73.01
CA GLN A 376 -73.37 -43.07 71.81
C GLN A 376 -72.01 -42.43 72.14
N VAL A 377 -71.86 -41.84 73.33
CA VAL A 377 -70.63 -41.18 73.79
C VAL A 377 -69.48 -42.18 74.00
N GLN A 378 -69.78 -43.42 74.42
CA GLN A 378 -68.75 -44.40 74.77
C GLN A 378 -67.93 -44.85 73.54
N LEU A 379 -68.56 -45.04 72.38
CA LEU A 379 -67.89 -45.54 71.18
C LEU A 379 -66.81 -44.58 70.65
N LEU A 380 -67.02 -43.27 70.79
CA LEU A 380 -66.08 -42.25 70.33
C LEU A 380 -64.79 -42.17 71.18
N LEU A 381 -64.83 -42.66 72.43
CA LEU A 381 -63.64 -42.72 73.29
C LEU A 381 -62.69 -43.86 72.87
N ASP A 382 -63.24 -45.00 72.48
CA ASP A 382 -62.47 -46.18 72.08
C ASP A 382 -61.76 -45.96 70.73
N GLU A 383 -62.42 -45.29 69.77
CA GLU A 383 -61.85 -44.92 68.46
C GLU A 383 -60.66 -43.95 68.61
N LYS A 384 -60.80 -42.91 69.45
CA LYS A 384 -59.73 -41.95 69.75
C LYS A 384 -58.44 -42.66 70.19
N GLN A 385 -58.56 -43.64 71.08
CA GLN A 385 -57.40 -44.32 71.67
C GLN A 385 -56.61 -45.15 70.63
N GLN A 386 -57.26 -45.66 69.59
CA GLN A 386 -56.60 -46.40 68.51
C GLN A 386 -55.76 -45.48 67.60
N LEU A 387 -56.28 -44.28 67.29
CA LEU A 387 -55.58 -43.29 66.46
C LEU A 387 -54.32 -42.76 67.16
N GLU A 388 -54.37 -42.54 68.48
CA GLU A 388 -53.20 -42.12 69.27
C GLU A 388 -52.06 -43.16 69.25
N ALA A 389 -52.39 -44.45 69.32
CA ALA A 389 -51.42 -45.54 69.23
C ALA A 389 -50.74 -45.60 67.85
N HIS A 390 -51.51 -45.49 66.76
CA HIS A 390 -50.97 -45.48 65.39
C HIS A 390 -50.05 -44.28 65.13
N ASN A 391 -50.39 -43.10 65.67
CA ASN A 391 -49.56 -41.90 65.53
C ASN A 391 -48.17 -42.08 66.18
N HIS A 392 -48.11 -42.73 67.36
CA HIS A 392 -46.86 -43.00 68.06
C HIS A 392 -45.92 -43.92 67.26
N GLN A 393 -46.46 -44.98 66.65
CA GLN A 393 -45.69 -45.91 65.82
C GLN A 393 -45.09 -45.24 64.57
N LEU A 394 -45.82 -44.29 63.96
CA LEU A 394 -45.33 -43.53 62.81
C LEU A 394 -44.17 -42.60 63.19
N MET A 395 -44.25 -41.97 64.37
CA MET A 395 -43.18 -41.12 64.91
C MET A 395 -41.88 -41.88 65.19
N GLU A 396 -41.97 -43.13 65.66
CA GLU A 396 -40.80 -43.99 65.89
C GLU A 396 -40.07 -44.33 64.58
N SER A 397 -40.82 -44.70 63.53
CA SER A 397 -40.28 -44.98 62.19
C SER A 397 -39.56 -43.77 61.58
N ILE A 398 -40.14 -42.56 61.72
CA ILE A 398 -39.52 -41.30 61.31
C ILE A 398 -38.24 -41.00 62.10
N GLY A 399 -38.11 -41.48 63.34
CA GLY A 399 -36.89 -41.42 64.13
C GLY A 399 -35.77 -42.29 63.55
N GLN A 400 -36.08 -43.56 63.26
CA GLN A 400 -35.12 -44.54 62.73
C GLN A 400 -34.52 -44.09 61.38
N LEU A 401 -35.36 -43.66 60.43
CA LEU A 401 -34.93 -43.19 59.11
C LEU A 401 -34.00 -41.95 59.17
N LYS A 402 -34.12 -41.10 60.20
CA LYS A 402 -33.19 -39.98 60.42
C LYS A 402 -31.82 -40.48 60.87
N THR A 403 -31.77 -41.44 61.79
CA THR A 403 -30.50 -41.99 62.28
C THR A 403 -29.73 -42.76 61.20
N GLU A 404 -30.44 -43.45 60.29
CA GLU A 404 -29.79 -44.11 59.14
C GLU A 404 -29.16 -43.09 58.18
N ARG A 405 -29.90 -42.03 57.81
CA ARG A 405 -29.39 -40.92 56.98
C ARG A 405 -28.11 -40.32 57.56
N ASP A 406 -28.11 -40.06 58.86
CA ASP A 406 -26.98 -39.39 59.52
C ASP A 406 -25.74 -40.29 59.58
N CYS A 407 -25.91 -41.60 59.78
CA CYS A 407 -24.83 -42.58 59.67
C CYS A 407 -24.21 -42.63 58.26
N TYR A 408 -25.03 -42.57 57.19
CA TYR A 408 -24.52 -42.52 55.81
C TYR A 408 -23.75 -41.22 55.51
N ALA A 409 -24.17 -40.09 56.08
CA ALA A 409 -23.46 -38.82 55.93
C ALA A 409 -22.08 -38.87 56.61
N GLU A 410 -21.97 -39.45 57.80
CA GLU A 410 -20.69 -39.65 58.50
C GLU A 410 -19.74 -40.58 57.71
N GLN A 411 -20.24 -41.66 57.11
CA GLN A 411 -19.44 -42.55 56.27
C GLN A 411 -18.81 -41.81 55.07
N ILE A 412 -19.60 -41.04 54.32
CA ILE A 412 -19.11 -40.27 53.16
C ILE A 412 -18.03 -39.27 53.58
N HIS A 413 -18.16 -38.67 54.77
CA HIS A 413 -17.14 -37.77 55.31
C HIS A 413 -15.85 -38.47 55.75
N GLU A 414 -15.88 -39.75 56.16
CA GLU A 414 -14.68 -40.54 56.44
C GLU A 414 -13.99 -41.01 55.16
N GLU A 415 -14.75 -41.51 54.18
CA GLU A 415 -14.19 -41.89 52.86
C GLU A 415 -13.50 -40.70 52.19
N GLY A 416 -14.08 -39.50 52.28
CA GLY A 416 -13.45 -38.26 51.83
C GLY A 416 -12.13 -37.90 52.52
N ARG A 417 -11.96 -38.25 53.81
CA ARG A 417 -10.67 -38.09 54.51
C ARG A 417 -9.63 -39.07 54.00
N VAL A 418 -9.98 -40.35 53.89
CA VAL A 418 -9.07 -41.42 53.41
C VAL A 418 -8.52 -41.11 52.00
N TRP A 419 -9.36 -40.59 51.09
CA TRP A 419 -8.90 -40.19 49.75
C TRP A 419 -7.97 -38.97 49.75
N LYS A 420 -8.20 -38.00 50.65
CA LYS A 420 -7.31 -36.85 50.82
C LYS A 420 -5.93 -37.31 51.30
N ASP A 421 -5.87 -38.07 52.38
CA ASP A 421 -4.61 -38.50 53.01
C ASP A 421 -3.77 -39.36 52.05
N LYS A 422 -4.42 -40.23 51.26
CA LYS A 422 -3.77 -41.02 50.21
C LYS A 422 -3.19 -40.16 49.08
N THR A 423 -3.81 -39.03 48.76
CA THR A 423 -3.30 -38.07 47.77
C THR A 423 -2.07 -37.33 48.30
N GLU A 424 -2.08 -36.95 49.58
CA GLU A 424 -0.96 -36.28 50.26
C GLU A 424 0.28 -37.20 50.39
N GLN A 425 0.06 -38.50 50.63
CA GLN A 425 1.12 -39.52 50.61
C GLN A 425 1.79 -39.67 49.22
N LEU A 426 0.99 -39.70 48.14
CA LEU A 426 1.53 -39.78 46.77
C LEU A 426 2.33 -38.53 46.38
N LEU A 427 1.87 -37.33 46.75
CA LEU A 427 2.61 -36.09 46.56
C LEU A 427 3.98 -36.13 47.28
N THR A 428 4.00 -36.63 48.52
CA THR A 428 5.24 -36.78 49.30
C THR A 428 6.21 -37.77 48.65
N GLN A 429 5.72 -38.89 48.12
CA GLN A 429 6.55 -39.87 47.41
C GLN A 429 7.18 -39.29 46.13
N VAL A 430 6.42 -38.50 45.36
CA VAL A 430 6.94 -37.83 44.15
C VAL A 430 8.03 -36.81 44.49
N ALA A 431 7.91 -36.08 45.61
CA ALA A 431 8.93 -35.15 46.07
C ALA A 431 10.26 -35.85 46.40
N LEU A 432 10.22 -36.95 47.15
CA LEU A 432 11.42 -37.71 47.51
C LEU A 432 12.16 -38.27 46.28
N VAL A 433 11.43 -38.77 45.27
CA VAL A 433 12.03 -39.26 44.01
C VAL A 433 12.68 -38.12 43.20
N ALA A 434 12.18 -36.89 43.31
CA ALA A 434 12.81 -35.72 42.70
C ALA A 434 14.12 -35.34 43.40
N GLU A 435 14.16 -35.39 44.75
CA GLU A 435 15.39 -35.17 45.52
C GLU A 435 16.46 -36.23 45.23
N GLU A 436 16.08 -37.52 45.15
CA GLU A 436 16.99 -38.61 44.76
C GLU A 436 17.54 -38.42 43.34
N ARG A 437 16.73 -37.97 42.38
CA ARG A 437 17.18 -37.66 41.01
C ARG A 437 18.27 -36.57 41.04
N ASP A 438 18.06 -35.50 41.79
CA ASP A 438 18.96 -34.35 41.80
C ASP A 438 20.27 -34.65 42.55
N LEU A 439 20.24 -35.50 43.58
CA LEU A 439 21.45 -36.07 44.18
C LEU A 439 22.25 -36.92 43.18
N ASN A 440 21.59 -37.75 42.37
CA ASN A 440 22.26 -38.55 41.34
C ASN A 440 22.92 -37.69 40.25
N ILE A 441 22.26 -36.60 39.81
CA ILE A 441 22.82 -35.64 38.85
C ILE A 441 24.13 -35.02 39.39
N ASN A 442 24.12 -34.57 40.65
CA ASN A 442 25.32 -34.02 41.29
C ASN A 442 26.47 -35.05 41.34
N ARG A 443 26.16 -36.32 41.62
CA ARG A 443 27.17 -37.39 41.69
C ARG A 443 27.81 -37.72 40.33
N VAL A 444 27.11 -37.50 39.21
CA VAL A 444 27.70 -37.66 37.87
C VAL A 444 28.78 -36.61 37.62
N TYR A 445 28.51 -35.33 37.91
CA TYR A 445 29.49 -34.24 37.72
C TYR A 445 30.78 -34.44 38.52
N GLU A 446 30.71 -34.97 39.74
CA GLU A 446 31.89 -35.30 40.55
C GLU A 446 32.80 -36.35 39.87
N LEU A 447 32.19 -37.37 39.25
CA LEU A 447 32.92 -38.45 38.59
C LEU A 447 33.60 -37.96 37.30
N GLU A 448 32.91 -37.15 36.51
CA GLU A 448 33.46 -36.53 35.29
C GLU A 448 34.72 -35.70 35.57
N ALA A 449 34.71 -34.91 36.66
CA ALA A 449 35.87 -34.13 37.09
C ALA A 449 37.07 -35.05 37.43
N SER A 450 36.86 -36.13 38.19
CA SER A 450 37.95 -37.06 38.57
C SER A 450 38.63 -37.75 37.38
N ILE A 451 37.89 -37.98 36.28
CA ILE A 451 38.41 -38.59 35.05
C ILE A 451 39.32 -37.62 34.29
N ALA A 452 39.11 -36.30 34.42
CA ALA A 452 39.97 -35.30 33.79
C ALA A 452 41.36 -35.21 34.46
N GLU A 453 41.41 -35.30 35.79
CA GLU A 453 42.68 -35.22 36.54
C GLU A 453 43.63 -36.39 36.24
N LEU A 454 43.11 -37.62 36.22
CA LEU A 454 43.89 -38.83 35.97
C LEU A 454 44.58 -38.83 34.59
N LYS A 455 43.96 -38.20 33.58
CA LYS A 455 44.54 -38.10 32.22
C LYS A 455 45.80 -37.24 32.18
N ASN A 456 45.89 -36.19 33.01
CA ASN A 456 47.05 -35.30 33.02
C ASN A 456 48.28 -35.92 33.71
N ALA A 457 48.08 -36.82 34.67
CA ALA A 457 49.17 -37.46 35.41
C ALA A 457 50.00 -38.43 34.54
N ALA A 458 49.36 -39.12 33.59
CA ALA A 458 50.02 -40.10 32.73
C ALA A 458 51.08 -39.47 31.79
N SER A 459 50.89 -38.22 31.39
CA SER A 459 51.74 -37.51 30.42
C SER A 459 53.17 -37.28 30.89
N LEU A 460 53.38 -37.08 32.20
CA LEU A 460 54.68 -36.67 32.76
C LEU A 460 55.69 -37.81 32.84
N LEU A 461 55.22 -39.05 33.07
CA LEU A 461 56.09 -40.23 33.24
C LEU A 461 56.80 -40.68 31.95
N HIS A 462 56.44 -40.10 30.79
CA HIS A 462 57.05 -40.45 29.51
C HIS A 462 58.40 -39.73 29.27
N GLN A 463 58.66 -38.62 29.97
CA GLN A 463 59.78 -37.71 29.66
C GLN A 463 61.12 -38.09 30.32
N GLU A 464 61.11 -39.00 31.31
CA GLU A 464 62.25 -39.20 32.23
C GLU A 464 63.29 -40.26 31.77
N ARG A 465 63.16 -40.82 30.55
CA ARG A 465 63.76 -42.13 30.21
C ARG A 465 65.03 -42.13 29.33
N GLU A 466 65.47 -41.00 28.78
CA GLU A 466 66.31 -41.00 27.55
C GLU A 466 67.82 -40.62 27.68
N THR A 467 68.44 -40.58 28.87
CA THR A 467 69.64 -39.73 29.09
C THR A 467 70.97 -40.37 29.57
N GLN A 468 71.33 -41.64 29.28
CA GLN A 468 72.61 -42.23 29.77
C GLN A 468 73.36 -43.23 28.84
N HIS A 469 74.72 -43.09 28.75
CA HIS A 469 75.82 -44.10 28.59
C HIS A 469 76.89 -43.88 27.47
N SER A 470 78.21 -44.02 27.77
CA SER A 470 79.36 -44.46 26.88
C SER A 470 80.76 -44.32 27.56
N ALA A 471 81.80 -45.17 27.25
CA ALA A 471 83.28 -44.91 27.39
C ALA A 471 84.30 -46.09 27.07
N GLU A 472 85.35 -45.82 26.23
CA GLU A 472 86.84 -46.15 26.33
C GLU A 472 87.47 -47.61 26.41
N PRO A 473 88.85 -47.86 26.36
CA PRO A 473 89.98 -47.34 25.51
C PRO A 473 91.25 -48.26 25.15
N GLN A 474 92.09 -47.81 24.17
CA GLN A 474 93.60 -47.94 23.96
C GLN A 474 94.35 -49.34 23.80
N CYS A 475 95.68 -49.54 23.54
CA CYS A 475 96.98 -48.76 23.55
C CYS A 475 98.15 -49.28 22.58
N THR A 476 99.46 -48.94 22.77
CA THR A 476 100.66 -49.10 21.84
C THR A 476 102.02 -49.50 22.53
N GLY A 477 103.28 -49.63 21.97
CA GLY A 477 103.91 -49.68 20.61
C GLY A 477 105.46 -49.32 20.51
N PRO A 478 106.42 -50.17 20.00
CA PRO A 478 107.92 -49.92 19.93
C PRO A 478 108.69 -50.34 18.59
N SER A 479 110.04 -50.38 18.40
CA SER A 479 111.32 -49.60 18.69
C SER A 479 112.57 -50.48 18.23
N GLU A 480 113.86 -50.17 17.97
CA GLU A 480 114.76 -48.96 17.87
C GLU A 480 115.80 -48.94 16.69
N LYS A 481 116.36 -50.05 16.15
CA LYS A 481 117.40 -49.97 15.06
C LYS A 481 117.61 -51.12 14.07
N GLU A 482 117.19 -52.35 14.38
CA GLU A 482 116.73 -53.24 13.31
C GLU A 482 115.59 -52.48 12.60
N VAL A 483 114.66 -52.01 13.43
CA VAL A 483 113.84 -50.79 13.26
C VAL A 483 114.72 -49.53 13.13
N ALA A 484 115.54 -49.48 12.09
CA ALA A 484 116.02 -48.28 11.40
C ALA A 484 115.94 -48.50 9.88
N LEU A 485 116.18 -49.74 9.43
CA LEU A 485 115.94 -50.18 8.04
C LEU A 485 114.68 -51.06 7.93
N GLN A 486 114.34 -51.77 9.01
CA GLN A 486 112.96 -52.13 9.39
C GLN A 486 112.24 -50.91 10.00
N GLU A 487 112.83 -49.70 10.00
CA GLU A 487 112.09 -48.43 10.15
C GLU A 487 111.93 -47.78 8.78
N ALA A 488 112.92 -47.78 7.90
CA ALA A 488 112.68 -47.45 6.48
C ALA A 488 111.59 -48.36 5.86
N LEU A 489 111.62 -49.67 6.16
CA LEU A 489 110.59 -50.63 5.75
C LEU A 489 109.38 -50.68 6.68
N LYS A 490 109.46 -50.43 8.01
CA LYS A 490 108.22 -50.16 8.77
C LYS A 490 107.60 -48.89 8.23
N ASN A 491 108.21 -47.72 8.34
CA ASN A 491 107.68 -46.44 7.86
C ASN A 491 107.11 -46.54 6.43
N LEU A 492 107.75 -47.22 5.46
CA LEU A 492 107.14 -47.37 4.13
C LEU A 492 105.99 -48.41 4.09
N GLN A 493 106.10 -49.54 4.81
CA GLN A 493 105.01 -50.51 4.97
C GLN A 493 103.87 -49.97 5.85
N GLN A 494 104.15 -49.03 6.75
CA GLN A 494 103.31 -48.36 7.72
C GLN A 494 102.74 -47.08 7.12
N GLU A 495 103.38 -46.47 6.12
CA GLU A 495 102.79 -45.47 5.23
C GLU A 495 101.84 -46.16 4.27
N THR A 496 102.18 -47.33 3.70
CA THR A 496 101.22 -48.09 2.88
C THR A 496 100.10 -48.73 3.71
N GLU A 497 100.36 -49.24 4.91
CA GLU A 497 99.33 -49.70 5.86
C GLU A 497 98.55 -48.53 6.46
N SER A 498 99.15 -47.35 6.70
CA SER A 498 98.43 -46.14 7.14
C SER A 498 97.59 -45.56 6.01
N VAL A 499 98.07 -45.51 4.77
CA VAL A 499 97.29 -45.06 3.60
C VAL A 499 96.21 -46.09 3.28
N ALA A 500 96.46 -47.39 3.42
CA ALA A 500 95.43 -48.42 3.30
C ALA A 500 94.42 -48.37 4.46
N ALA A 501 94.84 -48.06 5.69
CA ALA A 501 93.95 -47.88 6.83
C ALA A 501 93.16 -46.57 6.74
N GLN A 502 93.76 -45.48 6.23
CA GLN A 502 93.07 -44.23 5.91
C GLN A 502 92.09 -44.42 4.76
N TYR A 503 92.43 -45.19 3.73
CA TYR A 503 91.52 -45.54 2.65
C TYR A 503 90.40 -46.46 3.13
N GLN A 504 90.68 -47.46 3.97
CA GLN A 504 89.65 -48.27 4.62
C GLN A 504 88.81 -47.49 5.64
N ALA A 505 89.36 -46.46 6.27
CA ALA A 505 88.60 -45.52 7.10
C ALA A 505 87.67 -44.70 6.19
N GLN A 506 88.21 -44.03 5.16
CA GLN A 506 87.42 -43.28 4.17
C GLN A 506 86.36 -44.14 3.46
N LEU A 507 86.59 -45.44 3.26
CA LEU A 507 85.57 -46.37 2.75
C LEU A 507 84.50 -46.68 3.81
N ARG A 508 84.86 -46.90 5.08
CA ARG A 508 83.86 -47.05 6.17
C ARG A 508 83.10 -45.76 6.42
N ASP A 509 83.75 -44.61 6.32
CA ASP A 509 83.16 -43.28 6.44
C ASP A 509 82.21 -43.03 5.26
N ASN A 510 82.58 -43.40 4.03
CA ASN A 510 81.67 -43.37 2.89
C ASN A 510 80.50 -44.35 3.06
N GLU A 511 80.72 -45.59 3.50
CA GLU A 511 79.63 -46.53 3.79
C GLU A 511 78.69 -45.99 4.88
N GLN A 512 79.22 -45.37 5.93
CA GLN A 512 78.44 -44.77 7.00
C GLN A 512 77.68 -43.53 6.51
N LEU A 513 78.29 -42.69 5.66
CA LEU A 513 77.63 -41.56 5.03
C LEU A 513 76.54 -42.02 4.05
N SER A 514 76.77 -43.04 3.22
CA SER A 514 75.75 -43.60 2.33
C SER A 514 74.59 -44.24 3.09
N ARG A 515 74.85 -44.91 4.22
CA ARG A 515 73.78 -45.40 5.11
C ARG A 515 73.00 -44.24 5.71
N LEU A 516 73.68 -43.20 6.21
CA LEU A 516 73.03 -42.02 6.78
C LEU A 516 72.24 -41.22 5.73
N CYS A 517 72.72 -41.13 4.49
CA CYS A 517 71.96 -40.60 3.36
C CYS A 517 70.70 -41.43 3.12
N GLY A 518 70.81 -42.76 3.00
CA GLY A 518 69.65 -43.64 2.82
C GLY A 518 68.65 -43.60 3.99
N GLU A 519 69.12 -43.44 5.23
CA GLU A 519 68.27 -43.23 6.41
C GLU A 519 67.54 -41.87 6.36
N GLN A 520 68.19 -40.80 5.87
CA GLN A 520 67.56 -39.50 5.69
C GLN A 520 66.62 -39.46 4.48
N GLU A 521 66.94 -40.16 3.39
CA GLU A 521 66.08 -40.33 2.21
C GLU A 521 64.81 -41.10 2.58
N ALA A 522 64.94 -42.23 3.29
CA ALA A 522 63.79 -42.97 3.82
C ALA A 522 62.94 -42.11 4.75
N ARG A 523 63.57 -41.34 5.66
CA ARG A 523 62.87 -40.42 6.55
C ARG A 523 62.19 -39.26 5.82
N LEU A 524 62.77 -38.78 4.72
CA LEU A 524 62.13 -37.77 3.87
C LEU A 524 60.91 -38.36 3.18
N SER A 525 60.99 -39.56 2.60
CA SER A 525 59.84 -40.24 2.00
C SER A 525 58.75 -40.60 3.02
N GLU A 526 59.09 -40.94 4.27
CA GLU A 526 58.11 -41.11 5.35
C GLU A 526 57.41 -39.78 5.69
N LEU A 527 58.14 -38.66 5.71
CA LEU A 527 57.57 -37.33 5.96
C LEU A 527 56.72 -36.84 4.78
N GLU A 528 57.14 -37.10 3.55
CA GLU A 528 56.38 -36.82 2.32
C GLU A 528 55.07 -37.63 2.31
N GLN A 529 55.12 -38.92 2.65
CA GLN A 529 53.92 -39.76 2.77
C GLN A 529 52.98 -39.29 3.90
N GLN A 530 53.52 -38.82 5.03
CA GLN A 530 52.72 -38.23 6.11
C GLN A 530 52.08 -36.90 5.69
N ILE A 531 52.79 -36.06 4.95
CA ILE A 531 52.26 -34.79 4.41
C ILE A 531 51.15 -35.06 3.38
N GLU A 532 51.35 -36.01 2.46
CA GLU A 532 50.35 -36.38 1.45
C GLU A 532 49.10 -37.00 2.11
N SER A 533 49.28 -37.88 3.11
CA SER A 533 48.16 -38.44 3.88
C SER A 533 47.40 -37.38 4.68
N GLN A 534 48.09 -36.36 5.23
CA GLN A 534 47.45 -35.24 5.92
C GLN A 534 46.75 -34.29 4.93
N ALA A 535 47.33 -34.05 3.75
CA ALA A 535 46.70 -33.28 2.69
C ALA A 535 45.38 -33.93 2.26
N GLN A 536 45.40 -35.23 1.99
CA GLN A 536 44.20 -36.01 1.67
C GLN A 536 43.16 -35.98 2.82
N GLU A 537 43.57 -36.19 4.08
CA GLU A 537 42.64 -36.08 5.22
C GLU A 537 42.03 -34.67 5.35
N THR A 538 42.78 -33.60 5.08
CA THR A 538 42.24 -32.23 5.09
C THR A 538 41.31 -31.95 3.93
N GLU A 539 41.54 -32.54 2.76
CA GLU A 539 40.67 -32.43 1.58
C GLU A 539 39.36 -33.21 1.77
N ASP A 540 39.42 -34.45 2.30
CA ASP A 540 38.21 -35.22 2.62
C ASP A 540 37.41 -34.56 3.76
N ARG A 541 38.10 -33.98 4.75
CA ARG A 541 37.47 -33.14 5.78
C ARG A 541 36.83 -31.89 5.19
N ARG A 542 37.43 -31.25 4.17
CA ARG A 542 36.85 -30.10 3.46
C ARG A 542 35.57 -30.50 2.74
N ARG A 543 35.59 -31.61 1.99
CA ARG A 543 34.42 -32.17 1.29
C ARG A 543 33.27 -32.47 2.26
N MET A 544 33.53 -33.21 3.34
CA MET A 544 32.52 -33.48 4.36
C MET A 544 31.93 -32.21 4.99
N LEU A 545 32.70 -31.13 5.13
CA LEU A 545 32.19 -29.85 5.62
C LEU A 545 31.35 -29.11 4.57
N GLU A 546 31.71 -29.21 3.29
CA GLU A 546 30.94 -28.66 2.16
C GLU A 546 29.62 -29.41 1.96
N ASP A 547 29.61 -30.74 2.06
CA ASP A 547 28.42 -31.59 2.05
C ASP A 547 27.49 -31.27 3.23
N VAL A 548 28.02 -31.24 4.46
CA VAL A 548 27.25 -30.86 5.67
C VAL A 548 26.72 -29.42 5.57
N GLN A 549 27.43 -28.49 4.90
CA GLN A 549 26.95 -27.14 4.65
C GLN A 549 25.84 -27.11 3.58
N SER A 550 25.92 -27.95 2.55
CA SER A 550 24.89 -28.15 1.52
C SER A 550 23.61 -28.75 2.11
N ASP A 551 23.74 -29.83 2.89
CA ASP A 551 22.63 -30.46 3.62
C ASP A 551 22.01 -29.49 4.61
N LYS A 552 22.80 -28.75 5.38
CA LYS A 552 22.30 -27.70 6.27
C LYS A 552 21.51 -26.64 5.50
N ALA A 553 21.94 -26.23 4.31
CA ALA A 553 21.20 -25.29 3.48
C ALA A 553 19.88 -25.89 2.96
N THR A 554 19.91 -27.14 2.49
CA THR A 554 18.74 -27.88 2.00
C THR A 554 17.71 -28.13 3.11
N ILE A 555 18.14 -28.61 4.27
CA ILE A 555 17.33 -28.76 5.48
C ILE A 555 16.79 -27.41 5.94
N SER A 556 17.58 -26.32 5.89
CA SER A 556 17.08 -24.99 6.25
C SER A 556 15.97 -24.50 5.31
N ARG A 557 16.08 -24.76 4.00
CA ARG A 557 15.01 -24.48 3.02
C ARG A 557 13.77 -25.31 3.30
N ALA A 558 13.92 -26.63 3.49
CA ALA A 558 12.82 -27.54 3.80
C ALA A 558 12.12 -27.21 5.13
N LEU A 559 12.87 -26.81 6.18
CA LEU A 559 12.30 -26.35 7.45
C LEU A 559 11.57 -25.00 7.29
N THR A 560 12.08 -24.11 6.43
CA THR A 560 11.41 -22.83 6.13
C THR A 560 10.10 -23.06 5.35
N GLN A 561 10.09 -23.97 4.36
CA GLN A 561 8.87 -24.38 3.66
C GLN A 561 7.87 -25.07 4.61
N ASN A 562 8.32 -26.01 5.44
CA ASN A 562 7.48 -26.66 6.45
C ASN A 562 6.94 -25.67 7.51
N ARG A 563 7.65 -24.57 7.77
CA ARG A 563 7.13 -23.47 8.59
C ARG A 563 6.05 -22.70 7.83
N ILE A 564 6.30 -22.26 6.60
CA ILE A 564 5.32 -21.53 5.78
C ILE A 564 4.03 -22.36 5.60
N LEU A 565 4.14 -23.67 5.35
CA LEU A 565 2.98 -24.56 5.26
C LEU A 565 2.20 -24.70 6.57
N LYS A 566 2.88 -24.62 7.74
CA LYS A 566 2.21 -24.61 9.05
C LYS A 566 1.56 -23.26 9.35
N ASP A 567 2.23 -22.16 8.99
CA ASP A 567 1.72 -20.81 9.15
C ASP A 567 0.47 -20.63 8.26
N GLN A 568 0.50 -21.09 7.00
CA GLN A 568 -0.65 -21.16 6.08
C GLN A 568 -1.78 -22.08 6.58
N LEU A 569 -1.45 -23.25 7.14
CA LEU A 569 -2.46 -24.14 7.72
C LEU A 569 -3.13 -23.52 8.97
N ALA A 570 -2.38 -22.77 9.77
CA ALA A 570 -2.90 -22.03 10.91
C ALA A 570 -3.77 -20.84 10.45
N GLU A 571 -3.38 -20.11 9.41
CA GLU A 571 -4.21 -19.09 8.76
C GLU A 571 -5.53 -19.68 8.24
N LEU A 572 -5.48 -20.83 7.55
CA LEU A 572 -6.68 -21.51 7.06
C LEU A 572 -7.57 -22.01 8.20
N GLN A 573 -7.00 -22.55 9.29
CA GLN A 573 -7.75 -22.95 10.49
C GLN A 573 -8.39 -21.74 11.18
N ASN A 574 -7.66 -20.63 11.32
CA ASN A 574 -8.19 -19.38 11.86
C ASN A 574 -9.34 -18.83 10.98
N GLY A 575 -9.18 -18.86 9.66
CA GLY A 575 -10.22 -18.48 8.70
C GLY A 575 -11.47 -19.36 8.79
N PHE A 576 -11.31 -20.69 8.94
CA PHE A 576 -12.44 -21.59 9.20
C PHE A 576 -13.14 -21.30 10.53
N VAL A 577 -12.40 -20.99 11.60
CA VAL A 577 -12.99 -20.63 12.90
C VAL A 577 -13.70 -19.28 12.83
N GLN A 578 -13.11 -18.27 12.18
CA GLN A 578 -13.73 -16.97 11.94
C GLN A 578 -15.02 -17.12 11.13
N LEU A 579 -14.96 -17.78 9.97
CA LEU A 579 -16.13 -18.02 9.11
C LEU A 579 -17.22 -18.86 9.83
N THR A 580 -16.84 -19.78 10.71
CA THR A 580 -17.81 -20.55 11.52
C THR A 580 -18.49 -19.67 12.58
N ASN A 581 -17.73 -18.80 13.25
CA ASN A 581 -18.26 -17.84 14.22
C ASN A 581 -19.17 -16.81 13.53
N GLU A 582 -18.73 -16.24 12.40
CA GLU A 582 -19.52 -15.32 11.58
C GLU A 582 -20.82 -15.97 11.08
N ASN A 583 -20.77 -17.23 10.60
CA ASN A 583 -22.00 -17.95 10.24
C ASN A 583 -22.91 -18.20 11.45
N MET A 584 -22.36 -18.46 12.64
CA MET A 584 -23.15 -18.60 13.87
C MET A 584 -23.79 -17.28 14.29
N GLU A 585 -23.06 -16.16 14.23
CA GLU A 585 -23.55 -14.83 14.54
C GLU A 585 -24.61 -14.37 13.53
N LEU A 586 -24.37 -14.54 12.23
CA LEU A 586 -25.35 -14.26 11.16
C LEU A 586 -26.60 -15.14 11.29
N THR A 587 -26.45 -16.41 11.64
CA THR A 587 -27.59 -17.32 11.90
C THR A 587 -28.38 -16.87 13.13
N THR A 588 -27.71 -16.44 14.19
CA THR A 588 -28.33 -15.95 15.42
C THR A 588 -29.06 -14.63 15.17
N ALA A 589 -28.44 -13.69 14.46
CA ALA A 589 -29.04 -12.42 14.05
C ALA A 589 -30.27 -12.65 13.16
N LEU A 590 -30.17 -13.54 12.17
CA LEU A 590 -31.28 -13.93 11.30
C LEU A 590 -32.44 -14.56 12.10
N GLN A 591 -32.15 -15.38 13.11
CA GLN A 591 -33.18 -15.93 14.01
C GLN A 591 -33.84 -14.84 14.87
N SER A 592 -33.08 -13.86 15.40
CA SER A 592 -33.67 -12.74 16.12
C SER A 592 -34.52 -11.84 15.22
N GLU A 593 -34.09 -11.55 13.99
CA GLU A 593 -34.87 -10.78 13.02
C GLU A 593 -36.14 -11.53 12.58
N GLN A 594 -36.07 -12.86 12.42
CA GLN A 594 -37.27 -13.67 12.19
C GLN A 594 -38.22 -13.66 13.41
N HIS A 595 -37.71 -13.57 14.63
CA HIS A 595 -38.54 -13.42 15.83
C HIS A 595 -39.18 -12.03 15.90
N VAL A 596 -38.42 -10.96 15.67
CA VAL A 596 -38.93 -9.58 15.59
C VAL A 596 -39.99 -9.45 14.49
N LYS A 597 -39.77 -10.04 13.31
CA LYS A 597 -40.75 -10.09 12.22
C LYS A 597 -42.05 -10.80 12.61
N LYS A 598 -41.98 -11.90 13.39
CA LYS A 598 -43.17 -12.60 13.92
C LYS A 598 -43.91 -11.74 14.95
N GLU A 599 -43.20 -11.08 15.85
CA GLU A 599 -43.78 -10.18 16.86
C GLU A 599 -44.41 -8.92 16.22
N LEU A 600 -43.79 -8.34 15.20
CA LEU A 600 -44.37 -7.24 14.42
C LEU A 600 -45.63 -7.70 13.66
N ALA A 601 -45.62 -8.86 13.03
CA ALA A 601 -46.80 -9.42 12.38
C ALA A 601 -47.94 -9.68 13.39
N ARG A 602 -47.62 -10.18 14.60
CA ARG A 602 -48.56 -10.37 15.70
C ARG A 602 -49.20 -9.04 16.11
N ARG A 603 -48.39 -7.99 16.36
CA ARG A 603 -48.88 -6.65 16.72
C ARG A 603 -49.68 -5.98 15.62
N MET A 604 -49.32 -6.16 14.34
CA MET A 604 -50.15 -5.68 13.24
C MET A 604 -51.52 -6.36 13.23
N GLY A 605 -51.58 -7.67 13.51
CA GLY A 605 -52.83 -8.40 13.71
C GLY A 605 -53.67 -7.82 14.86
N GLU A 606 -53.07 -7.64 16.04
CA GLU A 606 -53.73 -7.05 17.22
C GLU A 606 -54.29 -5.64 16.94
N LEU A 607 -53.52 -4.79 16.24
CA LEU A 607 -53.96 -3.45 15.84
C LEU A 607 -55.07 -3.49 14.78
N GLN A 608 -55.02 -4.44 13.84
CA GLN A 608 -56.02 -4.60 12.79
C GLN A 608 -57.34 -5.14 13.34
N GLU A 609 -57.29 -6.05 14.33
CA GLU A 609 -58.44 -6.53 15.09
C GLU A 609 -59.04 -5.41 15.96
N ALA A 610 -58.22 -4.67 16.72
CA ALA A 610 -58.69 -3.54 17.51
C ALA A 610 -59.35 -2.44 16.65
N LEU A 611 -58.82 -2.19 15.45
CA LEU A 611 -59.40 -1.26 14.47
C LEU A 611 -60.72 -1.79 13.89
N HIS A 612 -60.84 -3.10 13.68
CA HIS A 612 -62.11 -3.73 13.25
C HIS A 612 -63.18 -3.62 14.35
N ASN A 613 -62.85 -4.00 15.58
CA ASN A 613 -63.74 -3.93 16.74
C ASN A 613 -64.17 -2.47 17.03
N GLY A 614 -63.27 -1.50 16.84
CA GLY A 614 -63.59 -0.08 16.95
C GLY A 614 -64.56 0.41 15.85
N LYS A 615 -64.44 -0.10 14.62
CA LYS A 615 -65.40 0.17 13.53
C LYS A 615 -66.78 -0.44 13.82
N GLU A 616 -66.83 -1.69 14.29
CA GLU A 616 -68.09 -2.34 14.65
C GLU A 616 -68.82 -1.58 15.77
N GLN A 617 -68.11 -1.19 16.83
CA GLN A 617 -68.68 -0.36 17.90
C GLN A 617 -69.19 1.00 17.39
N LEU A 618 -68.48 1.64 16.46
CA LEU A 618 -68.91 2.90 15.85
C LEU A 618 -70.15 2.71 14.95
N GLU A 619 -70.24 1.60 14.20
CA GLU A 619 -71.43 1.26 13.42
C GLU A 619 -72.65 0.96 14.31
N LEU A 620 -72.46 0.22 15.41
CA LEU A 620 -73.50 -0.02 16.41
C LEU A 620 -73.97 1.29 17.06
N LYS A 621 -73.05 2.21 17.41
CA LYS A 621 -73.41 3.54 17.92
C LYS A 621 -74.10 4.42 16.87
N GLY A 622 -73.74 4.29 15.60
CA GLY A 622 -74.47 4.92 14.49
C GLY A 622 -75.92 4.45 14.43
N LYS A 623 -76.17 3.14 14.56
CA LYS A 623 -77.52 2.56 14.59
C LYS A 623 -78.31 3.00 15.83
N GLU A 624 -77.69 3.06 17.00
CA GLU A 624 -78.32 3.63 18.22
C GLU A 624 -78.73 5.10 18.02
N VAL A 625 -77.84 5.93 17.49
CA VAL A 625 -78.13 7.36 17.24
C VAL A 625 -79.25 7.52 16.20
N GLN A 626 -79.25 6.72 15.13
CA GLN A 626 -80.32 6.74 14.14
C GLN A 626 -81.68 6.35 14.77
N ALA A 627 -81.75 5.28 15.56
CA ALA A 627 -82.98 4.87 16.23
C ALA A 627 -83.51 5.95 17.21
N LEU A 628 -82.61 6.67 17.90
CA LEU A 628 -82.97 7.81 18.74
C LEU A 628 -83.47 9.03 17.94
N MET A 629 -82.94 9.26 16.74
CA MET A 629 -83.45 10.29 15.82
C MET A 629 -84.84 9.93 15.28
N GLU A 630 -85.06 8.67 14.88
CA GLU A 630 -86.37 8.17 14.46
C GLU A 630 -87.40 8.28 15.60
N GLN A 631 -87.02 7.95 16.84
CA GLN A 631 -87.87 8.14 18.03
C GLN A 631 -88.19 9.62 18.29
N ARG A 632 -87.20 10.53 18.19
CA ARG A 632 -87.39 11.98 18.30
C ARG A 632 -88.42 12.47 17.28
N ASP A 633 -88.28 12.07 16.02
CA ASP A 633 -89.11 12.57 14.92
C ASP A 633 -90.56 12.04 15.03
N GLN A 634 -90.74 10.81 15.52
CA GLN A 634 -92.07 10.29 15.88
C GLN A 634 -92.74 11.13 17.00
N VAL A 635 -92.00 11.56 18.02
CA VAL A 635 -92.52 12.44 19.09
C VAL A 635 -92.84 13.83 18.56
N VAL A 636 -92.01 14.40 17.68
CA VAL A 636 -92.26 15.69 17.02
C VAL A 636 -93.53 15.62 16.17
N ALA A 637 -93.74 14.54 15.40
CA ALA A 637 -94.95 14.34 14.61
C ALA A 637 -96.22 14.27 15.48
N HIS A 638 -96.17 13.58 16.62
CA HIS A 638 -97.29 13.55 17.56
C HIS A 638 -97.57 14.91 18.22
N LEU A 639 -96.53 15.69 18.55
CA LEU A 639 -96.69 17.06 19.04
C LEU A 639 -97.33 17.98 17.98
N GLN A 640 -96.91 17.87 16.72
CA GLN A 640 -97.51 18.62 15.61
C GLN A 640 -99.00 18.26 15.42
N GLN A 641 -99.35 16.98 15.47
CA GLN A 641 -100.75 16.51 15.42
C GLN A 641 -101.58 17.09 16.58
N TYR A 642 -101.05 17.09 17.80
CA TYR A 642 -101.73 17.65 18.97
C TYR A 642 -101.95 19.17 18.85
N CYS A 643 -100.93 19.91 18.44
CA CYS A 643 -101.03 21.36 18.20
C CYS A 643 -102.07 21.71 17.12
N ALA A 644 -102.09 20.97 16.01
CA ALA A 644 -103.08 21.16 14.95
C ALA A 644 -104.52 20.89 15.45
N GLY A 645 -104.73 19.83 16.23
CA GLY A 645 -106.02 19.54 16.86
C GLY A 645 -106.47 20.62 17.84
N TYR A 646 -105.54 21.16 18.64
CA TYR A 646 -105.83 22.27 19.56
C TYR A 646 -106.20 23.57 18.83
N GLN A 647 -105.53 23.86 17.71
CA GLN A 647 -105.82 25.04 16.88
C GLN A 647 -107.18 24.91 16.17
N ALA A 648 -107.54 23.71 15.70
CA ALA A 648 -108.87 23.45 15.16
C ALA A 648 -109.96 23.71 16.22
N LEU A 649 -109.84 23.11 17.41
CA LEU A 649 -110.80 23.27 18.52
C LEU A 649 -110.91 24.74 18.98
N ALA A 650 -109.81 25.50 18.98
CA ALA A 650 -109.83 26.93 19.27
C ALA A 650 -110.67 27.71 18.24
N SER A 651 -110.51 27.42 16.95
CA SER A 651 -111.27 28.07 15.88
C SER A 651 -112.76 27.68 15.87
N GLU A 652 -113.11 26.43 16.20
CA GLU A 652 -114.50 26.01 16.41
C GLU A 652 -115.15 26.78 17.57
N ARG A 653 -114.44 26.90 18.71
CA ARG A 653 -114.92 27.67 19.87
C ARG A 653 -115.14 29.15 19.53
N GLU A 654 -114.27 29.73 18.70
CA GLU A 654 -114.44 31.11 18.21
C GLU A 654 -115.64 31.24 17.26
N GLN A 655 -115.86 30.28 16.36
CA GLN A 655 -117.07 30.25 15.52
C GLN A 655 -118.35 30.15 16.37
N PHE A 656 -118.39 29.29 17.39
CA PHE A 656 -119.52 29.21 18.33
C PHE A 656 -119.73 30.52 19.10
N HIS A 657 -118.66 31.22 19.48
CA HIS A 657 -118.77 32.52 20.16
C HIS A 657 -119.39 33.59 19.24
N HIS A 658 -118.99 33.64 17.96
CA HIS A 658 -119.61 34.53 16.97
C HIS A 658 -121.10 34.19 16.74
N GLN A 659 -121.45 32.91 16.64
CA GLN A 659 -122.86 32.46 16.51
C GLN A 659 -123.70 32.87 17.73
N TYR A 660 -123.17 32.68 18.94
CA TYR A 660 -123.83 33.09 20.19
C TYR A 660 -124.02 34.61 20.27
N LEU A 661 -123.01 35.39 19.89
CA LEU A 661 -123.09 36.85 19.86
C LEU A 661 -124.17 37.32 18.87
N HIS A 662 -124.23 36.72 17.68
CA HIS A 662 -125.27 37.01 16.68
C HIS A 662 -126.67 36.62 17.16
N GLN A 663 -126.83 35.46 17.82
CA GLN A 663 -128.10 35.05 18.41
C GLN A 663 -128.55 36.00 19.54
N THR A 664 -127.61 36.53 20.33
CA THR A 664 -127.89 37.54 21.36
C THR A 664 -128.40 38.84 20.73
N GLN A 665 -127.73 39.34 19.68
CA GLN A 665 -128.16 40.53 18.95
C GLN A 665 -129.56 40.39 18.30
N LEU A 666 -129.90 39.20 17.83
CA LEU A 666 -131.24 38.90 17.31
C LEU A 666 -132.30 38.87 18.42
N LEU A 667 -131.97 38.36 19.61
CA LEU A 667 -132.85 38.36 20.78
C LEU A 667 -133.09 39.78 21.31
N ASP A 668 -132.03 40.60 21.43
CA ASP A 668 -132.13 42.00 21.85
C ASP A 668 -133.03 42.80 20.91
N ARG A 669 -132.91 42.59 19.59
CA ARG A 669 -133.80 43.22 18.59
C ARG A 669 -135.25 42.78 18.78
N LEU A 670 -135.51 41.48 18.91
CA LEU A 670 -136.88 40.96 19.08
C LEU A 670 -137.52 41.42 20.39
N GLN A 671 -136.72 41.60 21.45
CA GLN A 671 -137.19 42.20 22.72
C GLN A 671 -137.45 43.71 22.59
N GLN A 672 -136.66 44.44 21.80
CA GLN A 672 -136.96 45.84 21.44
C GLN A 672 -138.27 45.93 20.66
N ASP A 673 -138.46 45.11 19.64
CA ASP A 673 -139.70 45.05 18.83
C ASP A 673 -140.92 44.71 19.70
N GLU A 674 -140.83 43.74 20.60
CA GLU A 674 -141.87 43.45 21.59
C GLU A 674 -142.17 44.64 22.51
N SER A 675 -141.14 45.32 23.03
CA SER A 675 -141.33 46.47 23.92
C SER A 675 -142.00 47.65 23.21
N HIS A 676 -141.66 47.87 21.94
CA HIS A 676 -142.27 48.89 21.10
C HIS A 676 -143.74 48.57 20.80
N GLY A 677 -144.04 47.30 20.45
CA GLY A 677 -145.41 46.83 20.24
C GLY A 677 -146.29 46.95 21.49
N ARG A 678 -145.74 46.63 22.68
CA ARG A 678 -146.43 46.82 23.97
C ARG A 678 -146.73 48.30 24.24
N MET A 679 -145.75 49.19 24.04
CA MET A 679 -145.93 50.65 24.22
C MET A 679 -146.97 51.21 23.24
N GLN A 680 -146.96 50.76 21.97
CA GLN A 680 -147.94 51.19 20.97
C GLN A 680 -149.36 50.71 21.31
N LEU A 681 -149.50 49.48 21.83
CA LEU A 681 -150.77 48.96 22.32
C LEU A 681 -151.29 49.77 23.51
N GLU A 682 -150.45 50.06 24.51
CA GLU A 682 -150.81 50.88 25.67
C GLU A 682 -151.25 52.30 25.27
N MET A 683 -150.57 52.93 24.31
CA MET A 683 -150.98 54.22 23.75
C MET A 683 -152.37 54.15 23.09
N SER A 684 -152.64 53.12 22.29
CA SER A 684 -153.96 52.93 21.68
C SER A 684 -155.07 52.63 22.71
N GLN A 685 -154.75 51.93 23.78
CA GLN A 685 -155.70 51.61 24.84
C GLN A 685 -156.04 52.84 25.69
N ASN A 686 -155.06 53.72 25.95
CA ASN A 686 -155.30 55.02 26.59
C ASN A 686 -156.14 55.95 25.71
N GLN A 687 -155.89 55.99 24.39
CA GLN A 687 -156.73 56.75 23.45
C GLN A 687 -158.17 56.22 23.40
N LEU A 688 -158.35 54.90 23.36
CA LEU A 688 -159.68 54.27 23.41
C LEU A 688 -160.40 54.58 24.72
N LYS A 689 -159.70 54.56 25.86
CA LYS A 689 -160.28 54.93 27.15
C LYS A 689 -160.74 56.39 27.18
N GLN A 690 -159.89 57.32 26.75
CA GLN A 690 -160.28 58.74 26.63
C GLN A 690 -161.52 58.91 25.75
N ALA A 691 -161.61 58.16 24.65
CA ALA A 691 -162.79 58.17 23.78
C ALA A 691 -164.05 57.59 24.46
N GLN A 692 -163.93 56.58 25.34
CA GLN A 692 -165.04 56.07 26.16
C GLN A 692 -165.47 57.08 27.22
N ASP A 693 -164.52 57.65 27.97
CA ASP A 693 -164.77 58.64 29.03
C ASP A 693 -165.53 59.86 28.45
N HIS A 694 -165.13 60.34 27.25
CA HIS A 694 -165.84 61.39 26.50
C HIS A 694 -167.25 61.00 26.04
N LEU A 695 -167.52 59.71 25.80
CA LEU A 695 -168.80 59.23 25.31
C LEU A 695 -169.80 59.02 26.47
N GLU A 696 -169.34 58.59 27.64
CA GLU A 696 -170.16 58.61 28.87
C GLU A 696 -170.54 60.04 29.28
N GLN A 697 -169.61 61.00 29.16
CA GLN A 697 -169.91 62.43 29.38
C GLN A 697 -171.09 62.90 28.51
N LEU A 698 -171.03 62.64 27.20
CA LEU A 698 -172.09 63.02 26.24
C LEU A 698 -173.42 62.29 26.45
N VAL A 699 -173.42 61.11 27.07
CA VAL A 699 -174.64 60.38 27.46
C VAL A 699 -175.28 61.01 28.69
N ASN A 700 -174.49 61.35 29.71
CA ASN A 700 -174.97 62.04 30.91
C ASN A 700 -175.59 63.40 30.58
N ASP A 701 -174.90 64.21 29.75
CA ASP A 701 -175.42 65.50 29.26
C ASP A 701 -176.78 65.33 28.53
N ASN A 702 -176.96 64.21 27.80
CA ASN A 702 -178.21 63.88 27.10
C ASN A 702 -179.36 63.47 28.02
N GLU A 703 -179.07 62.79 29.14
CA GLU A 703 -180.08 62.45 30.15
C GLU A 703 -180.50 63.70 30.93
N GLN A 704 -179.54 64.58 31.25
CA GLN A 704 -179.79 65.85 31.93
C GLN A 704 -180.67 66.78 31.09
N LEU A 705 -180.40 66.93 29.79
CA LEU A 705 -181.26 67.68 28.86
C LEU A 705 -182.70 67.11 28.76
N LYS A 706 -182.89 65.79 28.90
CA LYS A 706 -184.24 65.17 28.92
C LYS A 706 -184.99 65.45 30.23
N ALA A 707 -184.28 65.64 31.34
CA ALA A 707 -184.88 66.06 32.60
C ALA A 707 -185.34 67.53 32.53
N GLU A 708 -184.46 68.43 32.08
CA GLU A 708 -184.70 69.87 32.00
C GLU A 708 -185.90 70.23 31.11
N VAL A 709 -186.05 69.57 29.95
CA VAL A 709 -187.21 69.74 29.05
C VAL A 709 -188.54 69.35 29.71
N LYS A 710 -188.52 68.53 30.76
CA LYS A 710 -189.72 68.07 31.49
C LYS A 710 -190.13 69.01 32.63
N GLU A 711 -189.21 69.87 33.09
CA GLU A 711 -189.43 70.81 34.19
C GLU A 711 -189.69 72.25 33.68
N LEU A 712 -189.07 72.63 32.55
CA LEU A 712 -189.24 73.92 31.88
C LEU A 712 -190.57 74.11 31.11
N LEU A 713 -191.61 73.38 31.52
CA LEU A 713 -193.01 73.71 31.20
C LEU A 713 -193.60 74.75 32.20
N ASN A 714 -192.82 75.13 33.23
CA ASN A 714 -193.09 76.29 34.09
C ASN A 714 -191.96 77.34 33.97
N SER A 715 -192.33 78.57 33.62
CA SER A 715 -191.47 79.79 33.57
C SER A 715 -190.28 79.78 32.60
N SER A 716 -190.37 80.63 31.57
CA SER A 716 -189.34 80.89 30.55
C SER A 716 -188.36 81.99 30.95
N ALA A 717 -187.09 81.89 30.55
CA ALA A 717 -186.35 83.00 29.91
C ALA A 717 -184.99 82.59 29.28
N LEU A 718 -184.86 82.85 27.96
CA LEU A 718 -183.70 83.37 27.21
C LEU A 718 -182.22 82.97 27.56
N MET A 719 -181.52 82.47 26.51
CA MET A 719 -180.24 82.99 25.96
C MET A 719 -178.93 82.93 26.79
N SER A 720 -177.71 82.93 26.22
CA SER A 720 -177.20 82.61 24.86
C SER A 720 -175.66 82.60 24.80
N SER A 721 -175.08 81.85 23.85
CA SER A 721 -173.68 82.01 23.35
C SER A 721 -172.56 81.74 24.39
N SER A 722 -171.24 81.69 24.10
CA SER A 722 -170.44 81.96 22.89
C SER A 722 -169.04 81.27 22.98
N ARG A 723 -168.33 81.06 21.84
CA ARG A 723 -166.90 81.45 21.51
C ARG A 723 -165.73 81.12 22.49
N ASP A 724 -164.43 81.08 22.11
CA ASP A 724 -163.67 81.31 20.86
C ASP A 724 -162.32 80.47 20.86
N GLN A 725 -161.34 80.86 20.04
CA GLN A 725 -160.03 80.25 19.72
C GLN A 725 -158.87 80.30 20.77
N GLY A 726 -157.80 79.53 20.48
CA GLY A 726 -156.39 79.60 20.95
C GLY A 726 -155.65 78.31 20.51
N ASP A 727 -154.41 78.22 20.01
CA ASP A 727 -153.19 79.06 19.96
C ASP A 727 -152.39 79.22 21.29
N GLY A 728 -151.06 79.05 21.24
CA GLY A 728 -150.15 79.08 22.41
C GLY A 728 -148.80 78.33 22.25
N VAL A 729 -147.68 79.09 22.30
CA VAL A 729 -146.29 78.73 21.90
C VAL A 729 -145.39 78.27 23.09
N GLU A 730 -144.13 77.88 22.81
CA GLU A 730 -142.93 77.77 23.70
C GLU A 730 -142.70 76.40 24.43
N SER A 731 -141.47 75.95 24.77
CA SER A 731 -140.20 76.69 25.07
C SER A 731 -138.88 75.99 24.60
N GLN A 732 -137.74 76.70 24.80
CA GLN A 732 -136.31 76.34 24.57
C GLN A 732 -135.48 76.84 25.80
N PRO A 733 -134.12 76.86 25.94
CA PRO A 733 -132.97 76.33 25.15
C PRO A 733 -131.81 75.73 26.04
N LEU A 734 -130.54 75.84 25.59
CA LEU A 734 -129.21 75.61 26.26
C LEU A 734 -128.65 74.15 26.26
N GLN A 735 -127.39 73.78 25.94
CA GLN A 735 -126.09 74.41 25.54
C GLN A 735 -124.95 74.40 26.60
N GLU A 736 -123.85 73.66 26.33
CA GLU A 736 -122.41 74.05 26.37
C GLU A 736 -121.44 72.82 26.38
N SER A 737 -120.18 73.02 26.00
CA SER A 737 -119.05 72.03 25.98
C SER A 737 -117.88 72.56 26.86
N PRO A 738 -116.67 71.95 27.03
CA PRO A 738 -115.65 71.97 25.93
C PRO A 738 -114.35 71.05 26.02
N ARG A 739 -113.52 71.10 24.95
CA ARG A 739 -112.05 70.76 24.82
C ARG A 739 -111.65 69.27 24.71
N LYS A 740 -111.14 68.79 23.55
CA LYS A 740 -109.81 68.95 22.88
C LYS A 740 -108.71 68.05 23.49
N SER A 741 -107.85 67.34 22.75
CA SER A 741 -107.72 66.96 21.30
C SER A 741 -106.63 65.83 21.24
N SER A 742 -105.90 65.40 20.20
CA SER A 742 -105.61 65.69 18.76
C SER A 742 -104.62 64.58 18.30
N SER A 743 -104.31 64.25 17.02
CA SER A 743 -104.86 64.54 15.67
C SER A 743 -104.00 63.76 14.65
N ILE A 744 -104.61 62.99 13.75
CA ILE A 744 -104.10 62.73 12.38
C ILE A 744 -105.13 63.37 11.45
N ILE A 745 -104.67 64.00 10.36
CA ILE A 745 -105.55 64.77 9.47
C ILE A 745 -106.14 63.84 8.42
N ILE A 746 -107.46 63.68 8.49
CA ILE A 746 -108.30 63.06 7.46
C ILE A 746 -108.94 64.23 6.68
N PRO A 747 -108.89 64.26 5.33
CA PRO A 747 -109.64 65.25 4.55
C PRO A 747 -111.14 65.18 4.89
N GLU A 748 -111.77 66.32 5.20
CA GLU A 748 -113.14 66.31 5.75
C GLU A 748 -114.24 66.10 4.70
N ASP A 749 -113.90 66.23 3.40
CA ASP A 749 -114.81 66.04 2.26
C ASP A 749 -114.73 64.61 1.69
N PHE A 750 -115.28 63.63 2.42
CA PHE A 750 -115.62 62.29 1.89
C PHE A 750 -117.14 62.15 1.81
N GLU A 751 -117.71 62.05 0.60
CA GLU A 751 -119.17 62.01 0.41
C GLU A 751 -119.77 60.63 0.76
N SER A 752 -118.94 59.59 0.93
CA SER A 752 -119.37 58.26 1.37
C SER A 752 -118.41 57.58 2.36
N GLN A 753 -118.97 56.76 3.26
CA GLN A 753 -118.21 55.92 4.21
C GLN A 753 -117.24 54.95 3.51
N THR A 754 -117.56 54.54 2.27
CA THR A 754 -116.72 53.70 1.41
C THR A 754 -115.42 54.39 0.99
N GLU A 755 -115.41 55.70 0.77
CA GLU A 755 -114.20 56.43 0.38
C GLU A 755 -113.26 56.60 1.58
N LEU A 756 -113.80 56.82 2.78
CA LEU A 756 -113.04 56.84 4.02
C LEU A 756 -112.35 55.49 4.28
N GLU A 757 -113.05 54.37 4.07
CA GLU A 757 -112.43 53.04 4.16
C GLU A 757 -111.37 52.80 3.08
N GLN A 758 -111.56 53.29 1.85
CA GLN A 758 -110.54 53.20 0.81
C GLN A 758 -109.32 54.06 1.13
N PHE A 759 -109.51 55.26 1.69
CA PHE A 759 -108.42 56.13 2.14
C PHE A 759 -107.61 55.49 3.28
N ILE A 760 -108.26 54.92 4.29
CA ILE A 760 -107.58 54.23 5.39
C ILE A 760 -106.84 52.97 4.91
N ARG A 761 -107.44 52.18 4.00
CA ARG A 761 -106.77 51.01 3.38
C ARG A 761 -105.61 51.43 2.49
N GLY A 762 -105.74 52.55 1.77
CA GLY A 762 -104.68 53.15 0.95
C GLY A 762 -103.49 53.60 1.80
N ALA A 763 -103.72 54.40 2.84
CA ALA A 763 -102.67 54.86 3.75
C ALA A 763 -101.97 53.71 4.49
N LEU A 764 -102.69 52.63 4.83
CA LEU A 764 -102.07 51.42 5.37
C LEU A 764 -101.21 50.70 4.33
N ALA A 765 -101.71 50.51 3.10
CA ALA A 765 -100.95 49.89 2.02
C ALA A 765 -99.72 50.71 1.60
N GLU A 766 -99.78 52.04 1.69
CA GLU A 766 -98.66 52.95 1.44
C GLU A 766 -97.57 52.79 2.51
N VAL A 767 -97.92 52.71 3.80
CA VAL A 767 -96.98 52.41 4.90
C VAL A 767 -96.42 50.98 4.83
N GLU A 768 -97.20 50.00 4.35
CA GLU A 768 -96.69 48.64 4.10
C GLU A 768 -95.74 48.59 2.88
N ALA A 769 -95.98 49.40 1.85
CA ALA A 769 -95.07 49.57 0.72
C ALA A 769 -93.78 50.26 1.14
N GLU A 770 -93.82 51.35 1.91
CA GLU A 770 -92.62 52.02 2.45
C GLU A 770 -91.74 51.05 3.27
N ARG A 771 -92.36 50.19 4.09
CA ARG A 771 -91.67 49.13 4.84
C ARG A 771 -90.94 48.16 3.91
N ASP A 772 -91.61 47.70 2.86
CA ASP A 772 -91.08 46.66 1.97
C ASP A 772 -90.06 47.24 0.95
N ASP A 773 -90.19 48.51 0.56
CA ASP A 773 -89.17 49.26 -0.19
C ASP A 773 -87.90 49.47 0.64
N VAL A 774 -88.02 49.87 1.92
CA VAL A 774 -86.86 49.97 2.84
C VAL A 774 -86.19 48.61 3.02
N ARG A 775 -86.96 47.52 3.03
CA ARG A 775 -86.42 46.16 3.06
C ARG A 775 -85.69 45.80 1.76
N GLN A 776 -86.26 46.11 0.59
CA GLN A 776 -85.57 45.89 -0.69
C GLN A 776 -84.29 46.73 -0.80
N GLN A 777 -84.28 47.98 -0.31
CA GLN A 777 -83.08 48.80 -0.26
C GLN A 777 -81.99 48.18 0.62
N LEU A 778 -82.34 47.53 1.75
CA LEU A 778 -81.37 46.82 2.58
C LEU A 778 -80.82 45.55 1.90
N GLU A 779 -81.67 44.80 1.20
CA GLU A 779 -81.26 43.62 0.42
C GLU A 779 -80.41 44.01 -0.81
N GLU A 780 -80.70 45.15 -1.45
CA GLU A 780 -79.94 45.77 -2.54
C GLU A 780 -78.59 46.33 -2.07
N GLU A 781 -78.51 47.04 -0.94
CA GLU A 781 -77.25 47.48 -0.33
C GLU A 781 -76.36 46.28 0.02
N HIS A 782 -76.93 45.20 0.55
CA HIS A 782 -76.17 43.97 0.79
C HIS A 782 -75.67 43.34 -0.53
N ARG A 783 -76.47 43.38 -1.61
CA ARG A 783 -76.08 42.93 -2.96
C ARG A 783 -74.94 43.77 -3.52
N LEU A 784 -75.02 45.10 -3.41
CA LEU A 784 -74.01 46.06 -3.85
C LEU A 784 -72.71 45.94 -3.05
N HIS A 785 -72.79 45.77 -1.73
CA HIS A 785 -71.62 45.57 -0.88
C HIS A 785 -70.87 44.26 -1.22
N MET A 786 -71.61 43.18 -1.49
CA MET A 786 -71.02 41.92 -1.97
C MET A 786 -70.41 42.06 -3.36
N ALA A 787 -71.05 42.79 -4.28
CA ALA A 787 -70.50 43.08 -5.61
C ALA A 787 -69.20 43.90 -5.52
N ALA A 788 -69.17 44.96 -4.71
CA ALA A 788 -67.98 45.78 -4.45
C ALA A 788 -66.84 44.93 -3.85
N ARG A 789 -67.14 43.99 -2.95
CA ARG A 789 -66.14 43.07 -2.39
C ARG A 789 -65.51 42.16 -3.45
N HIS A 790 -66.31 41.63 -4.39
CA HIS A 790 -65.77 40.88 -5.53
C HIS A 790 -64.94 41.77 -6.46
N GLN A 791 -65.40 42.99 -6.73
CA GLN A 791 -64.69 43.93 -7.60
C GLN A 791 -63.33 44.34 -7.01
N ALA A 792 -63.21 44.46 -5.68
CA ALA A 792 -61.94 44.69 -4.99
C ALA A 792 -60.98 43.49 -5.10
N VAL A 793 -61.46 42.25 -4.99
CA VAL A 793 -60.65 41.04 -5.19
C VAL A 793 -60.16 40.91 -6.63
N VAL A 794 -61.02 41.22 -7.61
CA VAL A 794 -60.64 41.25 -9.03
C VAL A 794 -59.61 42.35 -9.32
N ALA A 795 -59.75 43.53 -8.69
CA ALA A 795 -58.77 44.61 -8.81
C ALA A 795 -57.38 44.20 -8.25
N LEU A 796 -57.33 43.58 -7.07
CA LEU A 796 -56.08 43.06 -6.48
C LEU A 796 -55.42 41.96 -7.33
N SER A 797 -56.23 41.15 -8.01
CA SER A 797 -55.75 40.12 -8.94
C SER A 797 -55.17 40.73 -10.21
N LEU A 798 -55.81 41.75 -10.78
CA LEU A 798 -55.29 42.53 -11.90
C LEU A 798 -54.00 43.28 -11.52
N GLU A 799 -53.90 43.81 -10.30
CA GLU A 799 -52.72 44.52 -9.81
C GLU A 799 -51.49 43.59 -9.68
N HIS A 800 -51.69 42.34 -9.23
CA HIS A 800 -50.65 41.30 -9.32
C HIS A 800 -50.28 40.96 -10.76
N GLN A 801 -51.27 40.79 -11.64
CA GLN A 801 -51.03 40.39 -13.04
C GLN A 801 -50.31 41.50 -13.85
N HIS A 802 -50.53 42.78 -13.52
CA HIS A 802 -49.85 43.91 -14.13
C HIS A 802 -48.38 44.06 -13.69
N GLN A 803 -47.96 43.53 -12.54
CA GLN A 803 -46.55 43.56 -12.14
C GLN A 803 -45.69 42.50 -12.87
N SER A 804 -46.31 41.50 -13.48
CA SER A 804 -45.61 40.40 -14.16
C SER A 804 -45.22 40.66 -15.62
N ASN A 805 -45.52 41.84 -16.19
CA ASN A 805 -45.34 42.13 -17.62
C ASN A 805 -44.19 43.12 -17.93
N LYS A 806 -42.96 42.59 -18.00
CA LYS A 806 -41.87 43.14 -18.83
C LYS A 806 -41.17 41.99 -19.60
N PRO A 807 -40.79 42.15 -20.88
CA PRO A 807 -40.72 41.00 -21.78
C PRO A 807 -39.31 40.49 -22.17
N ALA A 808 -39.31 39.21 -22.56
CA ALA A 808 -38.55 38.56 -23.65
C ALA A 808 -37.00 38.42 -23.59
N HIS A 809 -36.53 37.17 -23.53
CA HIS A 809 -35.88 36.41 -24.62
C HIS A 809 -35.41 35.03 -24.06
N GLU A 810 -35.44 33.88 -24.74
CA GLU A 810 -36.02 33.47 -26.05
C GLU A 810 -36.05 31.93 -26.17
N HIS A 811 -36.87 31.37 -27.08
CA HIS A 811 -36.95 29.96 -27.53
C HIS A 811 -37.34 28.84 -26.53
N ASP A 812 -37.98 27.73 -26.95
CA ASP A 812 -39.09 27.54 -27.93
C ASP A 812 -39.64 26.09 -27.89
N HIS A 813 -40.84 25.86 -28.45
CA HIS A 813 -41.45 24.55 -28.80
C HIS A 813 -41.71 23.50 -27.67
N ASP A 814 -42.81 22.73 -27.65
CA ASP A 814 -44.10 22.86 -28.34
C ASP A 814 -45.21 22.00 -27.67
N HIS A 815 -46.48 22.29 -28.02
CA HIS A 815 -47.74 21.49 -27.92
C HIS A 815 -48.09 20.69 -26.62
N SER A 816 -49.35 20.40 -26.23
CA SER A 816 -50.65 21.11 -26.10
C SER A 816 -51.73 20.04 -25.76
N GLU A 817 -52.79 20.42 -25.02
CA GLU A 817 -54.06 19.69 -24.74
C GLU A 817 -54.07 18.36 -23.94
N HIS A 818 -54.72 18.35 -22.75
CA HIS A 818 -56.05 17.71 -22.55
C HIS A 818 -56.70 17.92 -21.15
N HIS A 819 -57.99 18.28 -21.17
CA HIS A 819 -59.11 18.11 -20.21
C HIS A 819 -59.01 18.27 -18.66
N HIS A 820 -59.82 19.24 -18.18
CA HIS A 820 -60.82 19.19 -17.08
C HIS A 820 -60.79 18.11 -15.97
N CYS A 821 -60.90 18.54 -14.71
CA CYS A 821 -62.18 18.49 -13.96
C CYS A 821 -62.18 19.45 -12.74
N GLU A 822 -63.28 19.50 -11.98
CA GLU A 822 -63.65 20.61 -11.07
C GLU A 822 -63.53 20.29 -9.55
N HIS A 823 -63.77 21.35 -8.75
CA HIS A 823 -64.07 21.40 -7.30
C HIS A 823 -62.95 21.30 -6.24
N ASP A 824 -62.53 22.49 -5.78
CA ASP A 824 -62.79 22.99 -4.42
C ASP A 824 -62.66 22.03 -3.22
N HIS A 825 -61.65 22.28 -2.38
CA HIS A 825 -61.89 22.66 -0.98
C HIS A 825 -60.60 23.19 -0.33
N GLU A 826 -60.40 24.50 -0.32
CA GLU A 826 -59.37 25.13 0.52
C GLU A 826 -59.86 25.25 1.98
N HIS A 827 -59.10 24.66 2.90
CA HIS A 827 -58.93 25.18 4.25
C HIS A 827 -57.43 25.46 4.44
N LEU A 828 -57.06 26.73 4.57
CA LEU A 828 -55.66 27.13 4.72
C LEU A 828 -55.13 26.77 6.12
N GLU A 829 -53.99 26.06 6.18
CA GLU A 829 -52.89 26.43 7.08
C GLU A 829 -51.56 25.75 6.71
N GLY A 830 -50.50 26.53 6.52
CA GLY A 830 -49.10 26.12 6.69
C GLY A 830 -48.43 25.17 5.66
N GLY A 831 -49.14 24.62 4.69
CA GLY A 831 -48.56 23.69 3.69
C GLY A 831 -47.68 24.35 2.63
N VAL A 832 -46.57 23.68 2.24
CA VAL A 832 -45.92 23.92 0.94
C VAL A 832 -46.91 23.48 -0.15
N PRO A 833 -47.13 24.26 -1.24
CA PRO A 833 -48.08 23.89 -2.29
C PRO A 833 -47.84 22.47 -2.82
N VAL A 834 -48.92 21.72 -3.03
CA VAL A 834 -48.83 20.28 -3.35
C VAL A 834 -48.02 20.03 -4.62
N GLU A 835 -48.16 20.90 -5.63
CA GLU A 835 -47.34 20.87 -6.86
C GLU A 835 -45.83 21.02 -6.57
N VAL A 836 -45.46 21.93 -5.67
CA VAL A 836 -44.06 22.18 -5.29
C VAL A 836 -43.51 21.01 -4.46
N HIS A 837 -44.32 20.43 -3.58
CA HIS A 837 -43.95 19.23 -2.83
C HIS A 837 -43.79 18.00 -3.76
N GLN A 838 -44.69 17.80 -4.73
CA GLN A 838 -44.58 16.74 -5.72
C GLN A 838 -43.40 16.95 -6.68
N ALA A 839 -43.14 18.17 -7.12
CA ALA A 839 -41.97 18.49 -7.94
C ALA A 839 -40.66 18.24 -7.19
N LEU A 840 -40.59 18.60 -5.91
CA LEU A 840 -39.45 18.32 -5.04
C LEU A 840 -39.29 16.82 -4.78
N GLN A 841 -40.38 16.08 -4.54
CA GLN A 841 -40.35 14.62 -4.38
C GLN A 841 -39.85 13.95 -5.67
N ALA A 842 -40.40 14.31 -6.83
CA ALA A 842 -39.96 13.76 -8.12
C ALA A 842 -38.50 14.12 -8.47
N ALA A 843 -37.99 15.26 -7.98
CA ALA A 843 -36.57 15.60 -8.08
C ALA A 843 -35.71 14.76 -7.12
N MET A 844 -36.17 14.53 -5.89
CA MET A 844 -35.52 13.65 -4.91
C MET A 844 -35.50 12.18 -5.36
N ASP A 845 -36.59 11.66 -5.93
CA ASP A 845 -36.67 10.30 -6.45
C ASP A 845 -35.68 10.10 -7.62
N LYS A 846 -35.59 11.07 -8.54
CA LYS A 846 -34.59 11.07 -9.63
C LYS A 846 -33.16 11.16 -9.10
N LEU A 847 -32.92 11.96 -8.05
CA LEU A 847 -31.61 12.07 -7.41
C LEU A 847 -31.23 10.76 -6.71
N GLN A 848 -32.16 10.13 -6.00
CA GLN A 848 -31.98 8.83 -5.34
C GLN A 848 -31.71 7.73 -6.36
N GLN A 849 -32.49 7.65 -7.45
CA GLN A 849 -32.24 6.71 -8.55
C GLN A 849 -30.84 6.91 -9.14
N ARG A 850 -30.46 8.16 -9.46
CA ARG A 850 -29.12 8.46 -10.01
C ARG A 850 -28.00 8.11 -9.03
N PHE A 851 -28.19 8.36 -7.74
CA PHE A 851 -27.24 7.99 -6.69
C PHE A 851 -27.11 6.47 -6.55
N MET A 852 -28.22 5.74 -6.56
CA MET A 852 -28.22 4.27 -6.52
C MET A 852 -27.53 3.68 -7.77
N SER A 853 -27.83 4.16 -8.98
CA SER A 853 -27.15 3.71 -10.20
C SER A 853 -25.66 4.00 -10.19
N LEU A 854 -25.23 5.19 -9.73
CA LEU A 854 -23.81 5.53 -9.66
C LEU A 854 -23.07 4.78 -8.54
N MET A 855 -23.74 4.44 -7.44
CA MET A 855 -23.19 3.56 -6.40
C MET A 855 -23.09 2.10 -6.88
N GLN A 856 -24.02 1.62 -7.69
CA GLN A 856 -23.93 0.30 -8.34
C GLN A 856 -22.79 0.29 -9.36
N GLU A 857 -22.73 1.26 -10.27
CA GLU A 857 -21.63 1.41 -11.24
C GLU A 857 -20.26 1.46 -10.53
N LYS A 858 -20.17 2.15 -9.40
CA LYS A 858 -18.96 2.18 -8.55
C LYS A 858 -18.63 0.83 -7.91
N ALA A 859 -19.63 0.01 -7.57
CA ALA A 859 -19.43 -1.35 -7.08
C ALA A 859 -18.94 -2.27 -8.21
N ASP A 860 -19.63 -2.26 -9.36
CA ASP A 860 -19.28 -3.01 -10.58
C ASP A 860 -17.89 -2.63 -11.14
N LEU A 861 -17.45 -1.38 -10.93
CA LEU A 861 -16.10 -0.92 -11.24
C LEU A 861 -15.07 -1.40 -10.21
N LYS A 862 -15.41 -1.41 -8.92
CA LYS A 862 -14.53 -1.93 -7.85
C LYS A 862 -14.30 -3.43 -8.00
N GLU A 863 -15.35 -4.21 -8.29
CA GLU A 863 -15.24 -5.65 -8.57
C GLU A 863 -14.34 -5.92 -9.78
N ARG A 864 -14.46 -5.12 -10.86
CA ARG A 864 -13.54 -5.20 -12.02
C ARG A 864 -12.10 -4.81 -11.69
N VAL A 865 -11.87 -3.84 -10.81
CA VAL A 865 -10.51 -3.51 -10.34
C VAL A 865 -9.94 -4.67 -9.54
N GLU A 866 -10.71 -5.26 -8.63
CA GLU A 866 -10.28 -6.43 -7.83
C GLU A 866 -10.02 -7.66 -8.71
N GLU A 867 -10.81 -7.89 -9.77
CA GLU A 867 -10.54 -8.93 -10.77
C GLU A 867 -9.26 -8.66 -11.57
N LEU A 868 -9.01 -7.41 -11.97
CA LEU A 868 -7.80 -7.02 -12.69
C LEU A 868 -6.55 -7.09 -11.80
N GLU A 869 -6.65 -6.73 -10.53
CA GLU A 869 -5.58 -6.89 -9.54
C GLU A 869 -5.24 -8.38 -9.34
N HIS A 870 -6.25 -9.25 -9.21
CA HIS A 870 -6.03 -10.70 -9.16
C HIS A 870 -5.34 -11.24 -10.42
N ARG A 871 -5.78 -10.82 -11.62
CA ARG A 871 -5.13 -11.19 -12.89
C ARG A 871 -3.68 -10.68 -12.97
N CYS A 872 -3.39 -9.47 -12.49
CA CYS A 872 -2.02 -8.94 -12.42
C CYS A 872 -1.13 -9.74 -11.46
N ILE A 873 -1.65 -10.17 -10.30
CA ILE A 873 -0.93 -11.03 -9.36
C ILE A 873 -0.62 -12.39 -10.01
N GLN A 874 -1.60 -13.00 -10.69
CA GLN A 874 -1.40 -14.25 -11.42
C GLN A 874 -0.32 -14.11 -12.51
N LEU A 875 -0.42 -13.08 -13.36
CA LEU A 875 0.55 -12.80 -14.42
C LEU A 875 1.96 -12.50 -13.88
N SER A 876 2.07 -11.91 -12.67
CA SER A 876 3.36 -11.78 -11.98
C SER A 876 3.93 -13.16 -11.63
N GLY A 877 3.16 -14.03 -10.99
CA GLY A 877 3.61 -15.39 -10.63
C GLY A 877 3.96 -16.24 -11.85
N GLU A 878 3.21 -16.12 -12.95
CA GLU A 878 3.55 -16.74 -14.24
C GLU A 878 4.87 -16.17 -14.82
N THR A 879 5.08 -14.86 -14.72
CA THR A 879 6.34 -14.20 -15.15
C THR A 879 7.54 -14.63 -14.30
N ASP A 880 7.36 -14.72 -12.98
CA ASP A 880 8.38 -15.19 -12.04
C ASP A 880 8.76 -16.66 -12.33
N THR A 881 7.75 -17.51 -12.59
CA THR A 881 7.95 -18.92 -13.00
C THR A 881 8.71 -19.04 -14.33
N ILE A 882 8.41 -18.16 -15.30
CA ILE A 882 9.17 -18.07 -16.55
C ILE A 882 10.61 -17.61 -16.28
N GLY A 883 10.82 -16.67 -15.34
CA GLY A 883 12.14 -16.25 -14.87
C GLY A 883 12.96 -17.40 -14.27
N GLU A 884 12.34 -18.23 -13.41
CA GLU A 884 12.97 -19.44 -12.88
C GLU A 884 13.35 -20.43 -14.00
N TYR A 885 12.46 -20.65 -14.97
CA TYR A 885 12.75 -21.53 -16.11
C TYR A 885 13.91 -21.01 -16.97
N ILE A 886 13.99 -19.70 -17.20
CA ILE A 886 15.12 -19.05 -17.89
C ILE A 886 16.42 -19.25 -17.09
N ALA A 887 16.40 -19.08 -15.77
CA ALA A 887 17.56 -19.29 -14.91
C ALA A 887 18.02 -20.75 -14.90
N LEU A 888 17.09 -21.71 -14.83
CA LEU A 888 17.37 -23.15 -14.93
C LEU A 888 17.96 -23.51 -16.29
N TYR A 889 17.44 -22.97 -17.39
CA TYR A 889 17.97 -23.19 -18.73
C TYR A 889 19.38 -22.58 -18.91
N GLN A 890 19.62 -21.37 -18.38
CA GLN A 890 20.96 -20.77 -18.38
C GLN A 890 21.97 -21.61 -17.58
N ASN A 891 21.58 -22.11 -16.41
CA ASN A 891 22.41 -23.00 -15.59
C ASN A 891 22.69 -24.33 -16.30
N GLN A 892 21.67 -25.00 -16.85
CA GLN A 892 21.83 -26.20 -17.66
C GLN A 892 22.77 -25.98 -18.86
N ARG A 893 22.67 -24.82 -19.53
CA ARG A 893 23.54 -24.44 -20.65
C ARG A 893 24.98 -24.18 -20.19
N ALA A 894 25.19 -23.59 -19.01
CA ALA A 894 26.50 -23.42 -18.40
C ALA A 894 27.16 -24.78 -18.06
N ILE A 895 26.42 -25.68 -17.42
CA ILE A 895 26.87 -27.05 -17.10
C ILE A 895 27.21 -27.83 -18.38
N MET A 896 26.38 -27.73 -19.42
CA MET A 896 26.67 -28.34 -20.72
C MET A 896 27.93 -27.76 -21.38
N LYS A 897 28.15 -26.44 -21.29
CA LYS A 897 29.36 -25.79 -21.81
C LYS A 897 30.61 -26.24 -21.03
N GLN A 898 30.54 -26.31 -19.70
CA GLN A 898 31.63 -26.82 -18.86
C GLN A 898 31.97 -28.28 -19.23
N LYS A 899 30.96 -29.16 -19.31
CA LYS A 899 31.15 -30.56 -19.74
C LYS A 899 31.62 -30.73 -21.18
N HIS A 900 31.49 -29.70 -22.03
CA HIS A 900 32.11 -29.66 -23.35
C HIS A 900 33.59 -29.28 -23.24
N GLN A 901 33.91 -28.22 -22.50
CA GLN A 901 35.28 -27.76 -22.25
C GLN A 901 36.14 -28.83 -21.55
N GLU A 902 35.59 -29.56 -20.58
CA GLU A 902 36.24 -30.72 -19.93
C GLU A 902 36.56 -31.84 -20.93
N LYS A 903 35.66 -32.09 -21.91
CA LYS A 903 35.91 -33.05 -23.00
C LYS A 903 36.94 -32.54 -24.00
N GLU A 904 36.91 -31.26 -24.36
CA GLU A 904 37.93 -30.64 -25.23
C GLU A 904 39.31 -30.69 -24.58
N GLN A 905 39.41 -30.41 -23.27
CA GLN A 905 40.64 -30.55 -22.50
C GLN A 905 41.15 -32.00 -22.47
N TYR A 906 40.27 -32.98 -22.25
CA TYR A 906 40.64 -34.40 -22.29
C TYR A 906 41.08 -34.85 -23.69
N ILE A 907 40.40 -34.40 -24.76
CA ILE A 907 40.79 -34.68 -26.15
C ILE A 907 42.14 -34.03 -26.47
N SER A 908 42.40 -32.81 -25.98
CA SER A 908 43.68 -32.11 -26.15
C SER A 908 44.83 -32.83 -25.43
N LEU A 909 44.61 -33.28 -24.19
CA LEU A 909 45.58 -34.08 -23.43
C LEU A 909 45.88 -35.41 -24.14
N LEU A 910 44.84 -36.14 -24.57
CA LEU A 910 45.01 -37.40 -25.31
C LEU A 910 45.69 -37.20 -26.68
N ALA A 911 45.52 -36.03 -27.32
CA ALA A 911 46.26 -35.66 -28.51
C ALA A 911 47.74 -35.34 -28.21
N GLN A 912 48.02 -34.67 -27.08
CA GLN A 912 49.37 -34.40 -26.61
C GLN A 912 50.12 -35.69 -26.25
N ASP A 913 49.53 -36.59 -25.46
CA ASP A 913 50.11 -37.90 -25.10
C ASP A 913 50.43 -38.73 -26.35
N LYS A 914 49.55 -38.67 -27.36
CA LYS A 914 49.74 -39.34 -28.66
C LYS A 914 50.89 -38.74 -29.46
N GLU A 915 51.14 -37.43 -29.36
CA GLU A 915 52.24 -36.76 -30.04
C GLU A 915 53.58 -36.99 -29.31
N GLU A 916 53.58 -37.00 -27.97
CA GLU A 916 54.75 -37.41 -27.18
C GLU A 916 55.13 -38.87 -27.48
N MET A 917 54.14 -39.77 -27.55
CA MET A 917 54.37 -41.16 -27.93
C MET A 917 54.91 -41.30 -29.35
N ARG A 918 54.45 -40.48 -30.31
CA ARG A 918 55.03 -40.39 -31.67
C ARG A 918 56.48 -39.92 -31.64
N ALA A 919 56.79 -38.89 -30.86
CA ALA A 919 58.16 -38.38 -30.71
C ALA A 919 59.09 -39.44 -30.12
N LYS A 920 58.69 -40.12 -29.04
CA LYS A 920 59.44 -41.22 -28.42
C LYS A 920 59.63 -42.41 -29.37
N LEU A 921 58.63 -42.74 -30.20
CA LEU A 921 58.76 -43.78 -31.23
C LEU A 921 59.69 -43.35 -32.38
N ALA A 922 59.74 -42.08 -32.76
CA ALA A 922 60.67 -41.55 -33.76
C ALA A 922 62.11 -41.50 -33.22
N GLU A 923 62.31 -41.12 -31.96
CA GLU A 923 63.62 -41.19 -31.28
C GLU A 923 64.12 -42.63 -31.16
N LEU A 924 63.24 -43.57 -30.80
CA LEU A 924 63.53 -45.00 -30.81
C LEU A 924 63.93 -45.49 -32.20
N GLN A 925 63.26 -45.02 -33.26
CA GLN A 925 63.62 -45.37 -34.64
C GLN A 925 65.01 -44.83 -35.03
N ASP A 926 65.36 -43.59 -34.68
CA ASP A 926 66.69 -43.03 -34.95
C ASP A 926 67.78 -43.75 -34.13
N LEU A 927 67.54 -44.02 -32.85
CA LEU A 927 68.46 -44.81 -32.01
C LEU A 927 68.68 -46.22 -32.56
N VAL A 928 67.64 -46.90 -33.04
CA VAL A 928 67.76 -48.21 -33.70
C VAL A 928 68.52 -48.11 -35.02
N MET A 929 68.27 -47.08 -35.85
CA MET A 929 69.04 -46.83 -37.07
C MET A 929 70.51 -46.56 -36.74
N ARG A 930 70.80 -45.79 -35.69
CA ARG A 930 72.14 -45.48 -35.19
C ARG A 930 72.86 -46.74 -34.70
N LEU A 931 72.21 -47.58 -33.90
CA LEU A 931 72.78 -48.86 -33.45
C LEU A 931 73.01 -49.84 -34.62
N VAL A 932 72.12 -49.87 -35.61
CA VAL A 932 72.34 -50.65 -36.84
C VAL A 932 73.52 -50.10 -37.64
N ALA A 933 73.68 -48.78 -37.74
CA ALA A 933 74.83 -48.14 -38.36
C ALA A 933 76.14 -48.47 -37.62
N GLU A 934 76.19 -48.26 -36.30
CA GLU A 934 77.34 -48.59 -35.44
C GLU A 934 77.74 -50.07 -35.56
N ARG A 935 76.76 -50.98 -35.55
CA ARG A 935 76.98 -52.42 -35.76
C ARG A 935 77.44 -52.75 -37.17
N ASN A 936 76.95 -52.07 -38.20
CA ASN A 936 77.40 -52.25 -39.59
C ASN A 936 78.82 -51.69 -39.79
N ASP A 937 79.18 -50.61 -39.08
CA ASP A 937 80.52 -50.04 -39.02
C ASP A 937 81.49 -51.00 -38.32
N TRP A 938 81.07 -51.61 -37.21
CA TRP A 938 81.78 -52.71 -36.54
C TRP A 938 81.96 -53.91 -37.47
N TYR A 939 80.90 -54.34 -38.16
CA TYR A 939 80.98 -55.44 -39.13
C TYR A 939 81.96 -55.12 -40.28
N SER A 940 81.98 -53.87 -40.75
CA SER A 940 82.91 -53.42 -41.79
C SER A 940 84.36 -53.44 -41.30
N ARG A 941 84.61 -52.99 -40.06
CA ARG A 941 85.93 -53.03 -39.40
C ARG A 941 86.39 -54.46 -39.11
N TYR A 942 85.48 -55.33 -38.63
CA TYR A 942 85.75 -56.75 -38.37
C TYR A 942 86.04 -57.52 -39.67
N THR A 943 85.21 -57.33 -40.70
CA THR A 943 85.41 -57.96 -42.02
C THR A 943 86.70 -57.46 -42.67
N GLY A 944 87.03 -56.17 -42.52
CA GLY A 944 88.32 -55.61 -42.93
C GLY A 944 89.52 -56.18 -42.16
N ALA A 945 89.38 -56.40 -40.85
CA ALA A 945 90.43 -57.03 -40.03
C ALA A 945 90.64 -58.51 -40.38
N VAL A 946 89.56 -59.25 -40.64
CA VAL A 946 89.60 -60.65 -41.10
C VAL A 946 90.20 -60.76 -42.51
N ALA A 947 89.85 -59.85 -43.42
CA ALA A 947 90.51 -59.73 -44.73
C ALA A 947 92.00 -59.38 -44.60
N GLY A 948 92.38 -58.64 -43.56
CA GLY A 948 93.78 -58.29 -43.25
C GLY A 948 94.66 -59.46 -42.75
N MET A 949 94.10 -60.63 -42.47
CA MET A 949 94.84 -61.79 -41.92
C MET A 949 95.12 -62.92 -42.92
N SER A 950 94.87 -62.74 -44.23
CA SER A 950 95.24 -63.73 -45.25
C SER A 950 95.68 -63.10 -46.57
N THR A 951 97.01 -62.95 -46.75
CA THR A 951 97.61 -62.47 -47.99
C THR A 951 97.85 -63.60 -48.99
N THR A 952 96.84 -63.95 -49.81
CA THR A 952 97.04 -64.68 -51.08
C THR A 952 96.13 -64.19 -52.20
N ASN A 953 96.76 -63.49 -53.16
CA ASN A 953 96.34 -63.20 -54.54
C ASN A 953 95.92 -64.45 -55.35
N PRO A 954 95.34 -64.32 -56.58
CA PRO A 954 94.56 -63.23 -57.20
C PRO A 954 93.32 -63.76 -58.02
N ASP A 955 92.82 -62.92 -58.95
CA ASP A 955 92.00 -63.25 -60.16
C ASP A 955 90.56 -63.79 -59.93
N LEU A 956 89.50 -63.24 -60.54
CA LEU A 956 89.38 -62.46 -61.79
C LEU A 956 88.43 -61.23 -61.71
N LEU A 957 88.71 -60.23 -62.54
CA LEU A 957 87.80 -59.16 -63.04
C LEU A 957 87.18 -59.60 -64.40
N PRO A 958 86.45 -58.78 -65.19
CA PRO A 958 85.76 -57.47 -64.99
C PRO A 958 84.21 -57.59 -65.20
N VAL A 959 83.33 -56.58 -65.39
CA VAL A 959 83.25 -55.46 -66.36
C VAL A 959 82.14 -54.45 -65.95
N CYS A 960 82.38 -53.14 -66.20
CA CYS A 960 81.49 -51.95 -66.35
C CYS A 960 80.16 -51.85 -65.55
N GLU A 961 79.86 -50.78 -64.81
CA GLU A 961 79.72 -49.33 -65.16
C GLU A 961 78.33 -48.94 -65.70
N ASP A 962 78.06 -47.63 -65.68
CA ASP A 962 76.88 -46.89 -66.17
C ASP A 962 75.54 -47.03 -65.39
N HIS A 963 74.71 -45.99 -65.22
CA HIS A 963 74.95 -44.54 -65.06
C HIS A 963 73.65 -43.81 -64.64
N THR A 964 73.78 -42.59 -64.08
CA THR A 964 72.81 -41.46 -64.09
C THR A 964 71.39 -41.54 -63.46
N HIS A 965 71.08 -40.51 -62.66
CA HIS A 965 69.75 -39.88 -62.40
C HIS A 965 69.07 -39.39 -63.73
N PRO A 966 67.78 -38.94 -63.82
CA PRO A 966 67.04 -38.21 -62.78
C PRO A 966 65.47 -38.33 -62.73
N GLU A 967 64.89 -37.61 -61.75
CA GLU A 967 63.68 -36.74 -61.82
C GLU A 967 62.28 -37.17 -62.37
N GLN A 968 61.29 -36.95 -61.48
CA GLN A 968 60.10 -36.06 -61.64
C GLN A 968 58.72 -36.52 -62.21
N GLN A 969 57.70 -36.00 -61.50
CA GLN A 969 56.41 -35.43 -61.93
C GLN A 969 55.14 -36.30 -62.18
N ALA A 970 54.12 -35.96 -61.37
CA ALA A 970 52.74 -35.62 -61.72
C ALA A 970 51.63 -36.71 -61.89
N HIS A 971 50.60 -36.50 -61.06
CA HIS A 971 49.14 -36.67 -61.27
C HIS A 971 48.63 -36.32 -62.70
N PRO A 972 47.38 -36.65 -63.13
CA PRO A 972 46.15 -36.71 -62.30
C PRO A 972 45.05 -37.74 -62.69
N HIS A 973 43.88 -37.62 -62.03
CA HIS A 973 42.54 -38.13 -62.41
C HIS A 973 42.26 -39.64 -62.25
N SER A 974 41.01 -40.10 -62.05
CA SER A 974 39.76 -39.50 -61.50
C SER A 974 38.70 -40.61 -61.27
N GLU A 975 37.53 -40.21 -60.72
CA GLU A 975 36.19 -40.82 -60.88
C GLU A 975 35.68 -41.87 -59.86
N LEU A 976 34.69 -41.40 -59.08
CA LEU A 976 33.40 -42.06 -58.72
C LEU A 976 33.46 -43.31 -57.79
N HIS A 977 32.47 -43.58 -56.93
CA HIS A 977 31.14 -42.99 -56.74
C HIS A 977 30.71 -43.12 -55.26
N ASP A 978 30.18 -42.07 -54.60
CA ASP A 978 28.81 -42.14 -54.05
C ASP A 978 28.23 -40.83 -53.50
N VAL A 979 26.90 -40.74 -53.59
CA VAL A 979 25.98 -39.61 -53.32
C VAL A 979 24.63 -40.28 -52.98
N ARG A 980 23.83 -39.93 -51.95
CA ARG A 980 23.55 -38.64 -51.30
C ARG A 980 23.04 -38.85 -49.86
N GLY A 981 23.05 -37.81 -49.04
CA GLY A 981 22.41 -37.81 -47.70
C GLY A 981 22.56 -36.46 -47.00
N GLU A 982 21.86 -35.45 -47.50
CA GLU A 982 21.92 -34.07 -46.99
C GLU A 982 21.07 -33.88 -45.73
N GLU A 983 21.62 -33.20 -44.73
CA GLU A 983 20.90 -32.10 -44.08
C GLU A 983 21.93 -31.05 -43.65
N ALA A 984 21.64 -29.78 -43.89
CA ALA A 984 22.61 -28.68 -43.78
C ALA A 984 22.11 -27.61 -42.81
N MET A 985 23.03 -27.00 -42.06
CA MET A 985 22.79 -25.69 -41.47
C MET A 985 24.07 -24.84 -41.53
N GLU A 986 23.86 -23.54 -41.76
CA GLU A 986 24.82 -22.59 -42.32
C GLU A 986 25.21 -21.54 -41.28
N VAL A 987 26.50 -21.21 -41.16
CA VAL A 987 26.98 -20.05 -40.39
C VAL A 987 28.13 -19.38 -41.13
N ILE A 988 28.03 -18.06 -41.29
CA ILE A 988 28.97 -17.16 -41.99
C ILE A 988 29.93 -16.51 -40.96
N PRO A 989 31.20 -16.20 -41.30
CA PRO A 989 32.24 -15.83 -40.34
C PRO A 989 32.31 -14.31 -40.00
N LEU A 990 33.41 -13.89 -39.34
CA LEU A 990 33.81 -12.53 -38.88
C LEU A 990 33.37 -12.19 -37.43
N SER A 991 34.18 -11.59 -36.53
CA SER A 991 35.56 -11.04 -36.60
C SER A 991 36.32 -11.13 -35.24
N GLU A 992 37.62 -10.86 -35.30
CA GLU A 992 38.51 -10.32 -34.24
C GLU A 992 37.97 -9.00 -33.61
N PRO A 993 38.49 -8.46 -32.45
CA PRO A 993 39.86 -8.55 -31.90
C PRO A 993 39.88 -8.95 -30.39
N ASP A 994 40.95 -8.82 -29.57
CA ASP A 994 42.19 -8.03 -29.69
C ASP A 994 43.42 -8.67 -28.98
N THR A 995 44.56 -7.98 -29.10
CA THR A 995 45.92 -8.45 -28.93
C THR A 995 46.50 -8.25 -27.52
N SER A 996 47.54 -9.04 -27.19
CA SER A 996 48.54 -8.65 -26.19
C SER A 996 49.94 -9.08 -26.62
N LEU A 997 50.83 -8.09 -26.70
CA LEU A 997 52.29 -8.25 -26.70
C LEU A 997 52.73 -8.63 -25.26
N GLU A 998 53.95 -9.07 -24.93
CA GLU A 998 55.23 -9.07 -25.66
C GLU A 998 56.17 -10.13 -25.04
N ALA A 999 57.16 -10.62 -25.78
CA ALA A 999 58.22 -11.47 -25.21
C ALA A 999 59.56 -11.26 -25.94
N MET A 1000 60.46 -10.46 -25.36
CA MET A 1000 61.77 -10.18 -25.95
C MET A 1000 62.80 -11.30 -25.68
N SER A 1001 63.70 -11.46 -26.65
CA SER A 1001 64.88 -12.32 -26.60
C SER A 1001 65.82 -11.99 -25.43
N SER A 1002 66.50 -13.01 -24.91
CA SER A 1002 67.83 -12.86 -24.31
C SER A 1002 68.69 -14.07 -24.61
N GLN A 1003 69.94 -13.81 -25.01
CA GLN A 1003 70.91 -14.81 -25.48
C GLN A 1003 71.72 -15.39 -24.31
N THR A 1004 72.34 -16.55 -24.50
CA THR A 1004 73.69 -16.78 -23.96
C THR A 1004 74.45 -17.80 -24.79
N LEU A 1005 75.75 -17.58 -24.98
CA LEU A 1005 76.63 -18.42 -25.79
C LEU A 1005 77.67 -19.14 -24.93
N SER A 1006 77.90 -20.40 -25.30
CA SER A 1006 79.13 -21.20 -25.14
C SER A 1006 80.34 -20.55 -24.45
N SER A 1007 80.85 -21.21 -23.40
CA SER A 1007 82.30 -21.42 -23.20
C SER A 1007 82.57 -22.66 -22.34
N GLY A 1008 83.65 -23.39 -22.64
CA GLY A 1008 84.17 -24.50 -21.81
C GLY A 1008 85.18 -24.01 -20.75
N PRO A 1009 85.70 -24.90 -19.88
CA PRO A 1009 86.82 -25.73 -20.37
C PRO A 1009 86.97 -27.15 -19.79
N VAL A 1010 87.56 -28.01 -20.62
CA VAL A 1010 88.55 -29.08 -20.32
C VAL A 1010 88.60 -29.67 -18.89
N HIS A 1011 88.31 -30.98 -18.81
CA HIS A 1011 89.07 -31.89 -17.94
C HIS A 1011 89.58 -33.10 -18.73
N THR A 1012 90.86 -33.43 -18.55
CA THR A 1012 91.56 -34.49 -19.27
C THR A 1012 91.57 -35.78 -18.45
N GLY A 1013 90.84 -36.80 -18.92
CA GLY A 1013 90.85 -38.15 -18.34
C GLY A 1013 90.88 -39.20 -19.44
N SER A 1014 92.00 -39.93 -19.60
CA SER A 1014 92.10 -41.00 -20.60
C SER A 1014 91.92 -42.37 -19.96
N LYS A 1015 91.04 -43.21 -20.55
CA LYS A 1015 91.26 -44.65 -20.83
C LYS A 1015 90.06 -45.32 -21.50
N GLN A 1016 90.36 -46.45 -22.16
CA GLN A 1016 89.47 -47.54 -22.57
C GLN A 1016 88.30 -47.23 -23.53
N CYS A 1017 88.62 -47.27 -24.82
CA CYS A 1017 87.65 -47.55 -25.89
C CYS A 1017 87.13 -49.00 -25.78
N VAL A 1018 86.04 -49.20 -25.04
CA VAL A 1018 85.21 -50.43 -25.09
C VAL A 1018 83.72 -50.08 -25.00
N ALA A 1019 83.35 -49.21 -24.05
CA ALA A 1019 81.95 -48.86 -23.77
C ALA A 1019 81.38 -47.81 -24.76
N LYS A 1020 80.98 -48.26 -25.96
CA LYS A 1020 80.09 -47.49 -26.85
C LYS A 1020 78.87 -48.28 -27.33
N GLU A 1021 79.06 -49.55 -27.70
CA GLU A 1021 77.97 -50.41 -28.20
C GLU A 1021 76.85 -50.58 -27.15
N ASP A 1022 77.22 -50.68 -25.87
CA ASP A 1022 76.27 -50.70 -24.75
C ASP A 1022 75.55 -49.35 -24.53
N ALA A 1023 76.12 -48.21 -24.91
CA ALA A 1023 75.53 -46.90 -24.60
C ALA A 1023 74.26 -46.64 -25.41
N THR A 1024 74.32 -46.85 -26.73
CA THR A 1024 73.15 -46.75 -27.62
C THR A 1024 72.11 -47.83 -27.27
N ALA A 1025 72.54 -49.03 -26.88
CA ALA A 1025 71.66 -50.11 -26.44
C ALA A 1025 70.95 -49.78 -25.10
N GLN A 1026 71.64 -49.18 -24.13
CA GLN A 1026 71.07 -48.75 -22.86
C GLN A 1026 70.05 -47.62 -23.05
N GLN A 1027 70.31 -46.66 -23.95
CA GLN A 1027 69.33 -45.62 -24.31
C GLN A 1027 68.06 -46.23 -24.94
N ILE A 1028 68.20 -47.22 -25.83
CA ILE A 1028 67.05 -47.95 -26.40
C ILE A 1028 66.27 -48.68 -25.31
N MET A 1029 66.94 -49.37 -24.38
CA MET A 1029 66.29 -50.08 -23.27
C MET A 1029 65.55 -49.13 -22.33
N GLN A 1030 66.15 -47.98 -22.00
CA GLN A 1030 65.52 -46.95 -21.17
C GLN A 1030 64.28 -46.37 -21.86
N LEU A 1031 64.39 -45.95 -23.12
CA LEU A 1031 63.29 -45.36 -23.88
C LEU A 1031 62.14 -46.37 -24.09
N LEU A 1032 62.46 -47.65 -24.30
CA LEU A 1032 61.46 -48.72 -24.32
C LEU A 1032 60.74 -48.86 -22.98
N GLN A 1033 61.44 -48.74 -21.86
CA GLN A 1033 60.85 -48.83 -20.52
C GLN A 1033 59.98 -47.60 -20.18
N GLU A 1034 60.34 -46.42 -20.68
CA GLU A 1034 59.50 -45.21 -20.61
C GLU A 1034 58.24 -45.30 -21.48
N ILE A 1035 58.35 -45.87 -22.69
CA ILE A 1035 57.19 -46.16 -23.57
C ILE A 1035 56.28 -47.24 -22.97
N GLN A 1036 56.86 -48.22 -22.25
CA GLN A 1036 56.12 -49.31 -21.63
C GLN A 1036 55.38 -48.89 -20.34
N ASN A 1037 55.90 -47.91 -19.59
CA ASN A 1037 55.32 -47.40 -18.34
C ASN A 1037 55.06 -45.87 -18.37
N PRO A 1038 54.14 -45.36 -19.22
CA PRO A 1038 53.83 -43.92 -19.28
C PRO A 1038 53.12 -43.37 -18.04
N GLN A 1039 52.70 -44.24 -17.10
CA GLN A 1039 51.98 -43.89 -15.86
C GLN A 1039 52.90 -43.39 -14.72
N GLY A 1040 54.19 -43.11 -14.99
CA GLY A 1040 55.16 -42.70 -13.97
C GLY A 1040 55.02 -41.28 -13.41
N GLY A 1041 54.08 -40.48 -13.94
CA GLY A 1041 53.78 -39.12 -13.45
C GLY A 1041 52.35 -39.02 -12.88
N PRO A 1042 52.08 -38.12 -11.92
CA PRO A 1042 50.79 -38.04 -11.23
C PRO A 1042 49.69 -37.42 -12.11
N ARG A 1043 49.13 -38.21 -13.04
CA ARG A 1043 48.02 -37.81 -13.94
C ARG A 1043 46.98 -38.91 -14.15
N SER A 1044 46.34 -39.35 -13.08
CA SER A 1044 45.09 -40.09 -13.17
C SER A 1044 43.95 -39.18 -13.68
N PRO A 1045 43.17 -39.56 -14.71
CA PRO A 1045 42.00 -38.79 -15.13
C PRO A 1045 40.89 -38.90 -14.05
N PRO A 1046 40.21 -37.80 -13.68
CA PRO A 1046 39.31 -37.75 -12.52
C PRO A 1046 37.91 -38.37 -12.78
N PHE A 1047 37.79 -39.34 -13.69
CA PHE A 1047 36.50 -39.82 -14.20
C PHE A 1047 36.22 -41.31 -13.94
N LEU A 1048 36.50 -41.74 -12.70
CA LEU A 1048 35.94 -42.97 -12.12
C LEU A 1048 35.40 -42.69 -10.69
N SER A 1049 34.71 -41.56 -10.52
CA SER A 1049 33.83 -41.39 -9.36
C SER A 1049 32.67 -42.39 -9.44
N GLU A 1050 32.31 -42.95 -8.29
CA GLU A 1050 31.31 -44.01 -8.18
C GLU A 1050 29.93 -43.51 -8.66
N ASN A 1051 29.30 -44.26 -9.57
CA ASN A 1051 27.87 -44.10 -9.82
C ASN A 1051 27.12 -44.98 -8.80
N PRO A 1052 26.35 -44.41 -7.85
CA PRO A 1052 25.56 -45.19 -6.92
C PRO A 1052 24.33 -45.77 -7.64
N CYS A 1053 24.48 -46.94 -8.26
CA CYS A 1053 23.37 -47.72 -8.78
C CYS A 1053 22.56 -48.34 -7.62
N ILE A 1054 21.69 -47.53 -7.01
CA ILE A 1054 20.75 -47.97 -5.96
C ILE A 1054 19.82 -49.05 -6.55
N PRO A 1055 19.80 -50.29 -6.02
CA PRO A 1055 18.97 -51.36 -6.56
C PRO A 1055 17.53 -51.27 -6.02
N PHE A 1056 16.59 -50.82 -6.85
CA PHE A 1056 15.17 -50.81 -6.51
C PHE A 1056 14.58 -52.23 -6.46
N PHE A 1057 14.10 -52.65 -5.29
CA PHE A 1057 13.38 -53.90 -5.10
C PHE A 1057 11.88 -53.64 -4.90
N TYR A 1058 11.05 -54.17 -5.80
CA TYR A 1058 9.60 -54.11 -5.69
C TYR A 1058 9.06 -55.31 -4.90
N ARG A 1059 8.27 -55.04 -3.86
CA ARG A 1059 7.36 -56.01 -3.23
C ARG A 1059 6.05 -55.28 -2.90
N PRO A 1060 4.88 -55.74 -3.37
CA PRO A 1060 3.61 -55.16 -2.97
C PRO A 1060 3.31 -55.48 -1.50
N ASP A 1061 2.62 -54.55 -0.85
CA ASP A 1061 2.00 -54.74 0.47
C ASP A 1061 0.70 -55.57 0.33
N GLU A 1062 0.10 -56.02 1.43
CA GLU A 1062 -1.18 -56.78 1.42
C GLU A 1062 -2.41 -55.95 0.98
N GLN A 1063 -2.19 -54.71 0.50
CA GLN A 1063 -3.20 -53.80 -0.05
C GLN A 1063 -2.82 -53.28 -1.47
N ASP A 1064 -1.88 -53.93 -2.18
CA ASP A 1064 -1.41 -53.59 -3.53
C ASP A 1064 -0.74 -52.19 -3.69
N GLU A 1065 -0.47 -51.47 -2.59
CA GLU A 1065 0.30 -50.23 -2.63
C GLU A 1065 1.82 -50.48 -2.79
N VAL A 1066 2.44 -49.80 -3.76
CA VAL A 1066 3.89 -49.87 -4.01
C VAL A 1066 4.61 -48.76 -3.24
N LYS A 1067 5.12 -49.09 -2.06
CA LYS A 1067 5.96 -48.19 -1.24
C LYS A 1067 7.43 -48.34 -1.65
N ILE A 1068 8.02 -47.28 -2.18
CA ILE A 1068 9.45 -47.23 -2.52
C ILE A 1068 10.24 -46.99 -1.22
N LEU A 1069 10.97 -48.01 -0.76
CA LEU A 1069 12.06 -47.80 0.20
C LEU A 1069 13.36 -47.57 -0.56
N VAL A 1070 13.99 -46.43 -0.29
CA VAL A 1070 15.42 -46.21 -0.53
C VAL A 1070 16.15 -46.54 0.77
N VAL A 1071 17.31 -47.21 0.66
CA VAL A 1071 18.24 -47.52 1.74
C VAL A 1071 19.61 -46.98 1.35
#